data_AF-Q5R857-F1
#
_entry.id   AF-Q5R857-F1
#
_cell.length_a   1.000
_cell.length_b   1.000
_cell.length_c   1.000
_cell.angle_alpha   90.00
_cell.angle_beta   90.00
_cell.angle_gamma   90.00
#
_symmetry.space_group_name_H-M   'P 1'
#
loop_
_entity.id
_entity.type
_entity.pdbx_description
1 polymer ?
#
loop_
_entity_poly.entity_id
_entity_poly.type
_entity_poly.pdbx_seq_one_letter_code
_entity_poly.pdbx_strand_id
1 'polypeptide(L)'
;MSRLTPERNLDLERYQEKGSQLQERWHRVIAQLEIRQSELESIQEVLGDYRACHGTLIKWIEETTAQQEMMKPGQAEDSRVLSEQLSQQTALFAEIERNQTKLDQCQKFSQQYSTIVKDYELQLMTYKAFVESQQKSPGKRRRMLSSSDAITQEFMDLRTRYTALVTLTTQHVKYISDALRRLEEEEKVVEEEKQEHVEKVKELLGWVSTLARNTQGKATSSETKESTDIEKAILEQQVLSEELTTKKEQVSEAIKTSQIFLAKHGHKLSEKEKKQISEQLHALNKAYHDLCDGSANQLQQLQSQLAHQTEQKTLQKQQNTCHQQLEDLCSWVGQAERALAGHQGRTTRQDLSALQKNQSDLKDLQDDIQNHATSFATVVKDIEGFMEENQTKLSPRELTALREKLHQAKEQYEALQEQTRVAQKELEEAVTSALQQETEKSKAAKELAENKKKIDALLDWVTSVGSSGGQLLTNLPGMEQLSEASLEKGALDTTDGYMGVNQAPEKLDKQREMMKARHQELLSQQQNFILATQSAQAFLDQHGHNLTPEEQQMLQEKLGELKEQYSTSLAQSEAELKQVQTLQDELQKFLQDHREFESWLERSEKELENMHKGDSSPEALPSLLKRQGSFSEDVISHKGDLRFVTISGQKVLDMENSFKEGKEPSEIGNLVKDKLKDATERYTALHSKCTRLGSHLNMLLGQYHQFQNSADSLQAWMQTCEANVEKLLSDTVASDPGVLQEQLATTKQLQEELAEHQVPVEKLQKVARDIMEIEGEPAPDHKHVQETTDSILSHFQSLSYSLAERSSLLQKAIAQSQSVQESLESLLQSIGEVEQNLEGKQVSSLSSGVIQEALATNMKLKQDIARQKSSLEATREMVTRFMETADSTTAAVLQGKLAEVSQRFKQLCLQQQEKESSLKKLLPQAEMFEHLSGKLQQFMENKSRMLASGNQPDQDITRFFQQIQELNLEMEDQQENLDTLEHLVTELSSCGFALDLSQHQDRVQNL
;
A
#
# COMPACT_ATOMS: atom_id res chain seq x y z
N MET A 1 -91.70 -23.64 -49.00
CA MET A 1 -90.50 -24.33 -48.51
C MET A 1 -89.34 -23.33 -48.45
N SER A 2 -89.11 -22.82 -47.24
CA SER A 2 -87.80 -22.54 -46.65
C SER A 2 -86.78 -21.68 -47.42
N ARG A 3 -86.85 -20.35 -47.22
CA ARG A 3 -85.65 -19.49 -47.31
C ARG A 3 -84.82 -19.75 -46.05
N LEU A 4 -83.77 -20.55 -46.19
CA LEU A 4 -82.77 -20.80 -45.16
C LEU A 4 -82.02 -19.50 -44.87
N THR A 5 -82.23 -18.95 -43.68
CA THR A 5 -81.30 -18.02 -43.04
C THR A 5 -79.92 -18.66 -42.99
N PRO A 6 -78.83 -17.96 -43.36
CA PRO A 6 -77.49 -18.49 -43.16
C PRO A 6 -77.29 -18.59 -41.65
N GLU A 7 -77.28 -19.81 -41.12
CA GLU A 7 -76.98 -20.07 -39.73
C GLU A 7 -75.61 -19.46 -39.44
N ARG A 8 -75.57 -18.40 -38.64
CA ARG A 8 -74.34 -17.87 -38.06
C ARG A 8 -73.66 -19.00 -37.32
N ASN A 9 -72.56 -19.48 -37.87
CA ASN A 9 -71.76 -20.50 -37.21
C ASN A 9 -70.97 -19.83 -36.08
N LEU A 10 -71.57 -19.83 -34.88
CA LEU A 10 -71.04 -19.20 -33.68
C LEU A 10 -69.62 -19.68 -33.32
N ASP A 11 -69.27 -20.92 -33.71
CA ASP A 11 -67.92 -21.44 -33.50
C ASP A 11 -66.91 -20.75 -34.42
N LEU A 12 -67.26 -20.47 -35.67
CA LEU A 12 -66.39 -19.75 -36.61
C LEU A 12 -66.13 -18.31 -36.16
N GLU A 13 -67.18 -17.59 -35.71
CA GLU A 13 -67.03 -16.23 -35.16
C GLU A 13 -66.16 -16.25 -33.88
N ARG A 14 -66.33 -17.25 -33.01
CA ARG A 14 -65.50 -17.43 -31.80
C ARG A 14 -64.03 -17.73 -32.12
N TYR A 15 -63.75 -18.55 -33.12
CA TYR A 15 -62.37 -18.83 -33.54
C TYR A 15 -61.73 -17.62 -34.24
N GLN A 16 -62.49 -16.87 -35.04
CA GLN A 16 -62.02 -15.61 -35.63
C GLN A 16 -61.71 -14.57 -34.56
N GLU A 17 -62.57 -14.41 -33.56
CA GLU A 17 -62.33 -13.49 -32.44
C GLU A 17 -61.09 -13.89 -31.63
N LYS A 18 -60.90 -15.20 -31.37
CA LYS A 18 -59.65 -15.70 -30.77
C LYS A 18 -58.42 -15.43 -31.65
N GLY A 19 -58.55 -15.57 -32.97
CA GLY A 19 -57.50 -15.25 -33.92
C GLY A 19 -57.11 -13.77 -33.87
N SER A 20 -58.08 -12.87 -33.87
CA SER A 20 -57.88 -11.42 -33.72
C SER A 20 -57.25 -11.06 -32.37
N GLN A 21 -57.70 -11.67 -31.28
CA GLN A 21 -57.10 -11.47 -29.95
C GLN A 21 -55.64 -11.95 -29.90
N LEU A 22 -55.33 -13.07 -30.56
CA LEU A 22 -53.95 -13.58 -30.64
C LEU A 22 -53.07 -12.64 -31.48
N GLN A 23 -53.59 -12.15 -32.60
CA GLN A 23 -52.92 -11.18 -33.46
C GLN A 23 -52.65 -9.86 -32.72
N GLU A 24 -53.62 -9.34 -31.95
CA GLU A 24 -53.43 -8.13 -31.16
C GLU A 24 -52.37 -8.32 -30.07
N ARG A 25 -52.40 -9.47 -29.37
CA ARG A 25 -51.35 -9.83 -28.39
C ARG A 25 -49.97 -9.92 -29.04
N TRP A 26 -49.87 -10.48 -30.24
CA TRP A 26 -48.61 -10.58 -30.98
C TRP A 26 -48.07 -9.19 -31.37
N HIS A 27 -48.92 -8.28 -31.86
CA HIS A 27 -48.51 -6.90 -32.15
C HIS A 27 -48.04 -6.15 -30.90
N ARG A 28 -48.71 -6.34 -29.75
CA ARG A 28 -48.27 -5.75 -28.48
C ARG A 28 -46.89 -6.26 -28.05
N VAL A 29 -46.58 -7.53 -28.29
CA VAL A 29 -45.24 -8.09 -28.02
C VAL A 29 -44.19 -7.44 -28.92
N ILE A 30 -44.46 -7.30 -30.23
CA ILE A 30 -43.54 -6.65 -31.17
C ILE A 30 -43.28 -5.20 -30.76
N ALA A 31 -44.32 -4.41 -30.50
CA ALA A 31 -44.16 -3.02 -30.07
C ALA A 31 -43.37 -2.90 -28.76
N GLN A 32 -43.57 -3.83 -27.82
CA GLN A 32 -42.79 -3.86 -26.58
C GLN A 32 -41.32 -4.19 -26.84
N LEU A 33 -41.01 -5.10 -27.79
CA LEU A 33 -39.63 -5.42 -28.17
C LEU A 33 -38.92 -4.22 -28.81
N GLU A 34 -39.61 -3.48 -29.68
CA GLU A 34 -39.08 -2.26 -30.32
C GLU A 34 -38.75 -1.18 -29.28
N ILE A 35 -39.63 -0.96 -28.29
CA ILE A 35 -39.37 -0.02 -27.19
C ILE A 35 -38.14 -0.47 -26.38
N ARG A 36 -38.04 -1.76 -26.04
CA ARG A 36 -36.90 -2.30 -25.28
C ARG A 36 -35.59 -2.17 -26.05
N GLN A 37 -35.63 -2.40 -27.36
CA GLN A 37 -34.46 -2.21 -28.21
C GLN A 37 -34.00 -0.75 -28.19
N SER A 38 -34.90 0.21 -28.35
CA SER A 38 -34.58 1.64 -28.31
C SER A 38 -34.03 2.08 -26.94
N GLU A 39 -34.60 1.57 -25.84
CA GLU A 39 -34.08 1.81 -24.48
C GLU A 39 -32.64 1.26 -24.31
N LEU A 40 -32.35 0.06 -24.83
CA LEU A 40 -31.02 -0.54 -24.78
C LEU A 40 -30.00 0.21 -25.63
N GLU A 41 -30.39 0.69 -26.82
CA GLU A 41 -29.54 1.52 -27.68
C GLU A 41 -29.15 2.84 -26.99
N SER A 42 -30.11 3.49 -26.31
CA SER A 42 -29.85 4.69 -25.49
C SER A 42 -28.90 4.42 -24.31
N ILE A 43 -29.10 3.30 -23.60
CA ILE A 43 -28.18 2.87 -22.52
C ILE A 43 -26.76 2.64 -23.06
N GLN A 44 -26.65 2.03 -24.24
CA GLN A 44 -25.36 1.76 -24.88
C GLN A 44 -24.64 3.05 -25.31
N GLU A 45 -25.35 4.05 -25.81
CA GLU A 45 -24.80 5.36 -26.17
C GLU A 45 -24.18 6.05 -24.94
N VAL A 46 -24.94 6.18 -23.85
CA VAL A 46 -24.46 6.82 -22.61
C VAL A 46 -23.29 6.04 -21.98
N LEU A 47 -23.31 4.71 -22.07
CA LEU A 47 -22.18 3.89 -21.63
C LEU A 47 -20.93 4.13 -22.48
N GLY A 48 -21.10 4.29 -23.79
CA GLY A 48 -20.02 4.63 -24.72
C GLY A 48 -19.37 5.96 -24.37
N ASP A 49 -20.18 6.99 -24.16
CA ASP A 49 -19.73 8.33 -23.75
C ASP A 49 -18.98 8.30 -22.41
N TYR A 50 -19.53 7.57 -21.42
CA TYR A 50 -18.86 7.36 -20.14
C TYR A 50 -17.49 6.68 -20.31
N ARG A 51 -17.43 5.56 -21.04
CA ARG A 51 -16.19 4.78 -21.24
C ARG A 51 -15.12 5.59 -21.97
N ALA A 52 -15.51 6.40 -22.96
CA ALA A 52 -14.58 7.29 -23.67
C ALA A 52 -14.02 8.39 -22.76
N CYS A 53 -14.89 9.04 -21.98
CA CYS A 53 -14.49 10.08 -21.04
C CYS A 53 -13.59 9.53 -19.92
N HIS A 54 -14.03 8.44 -19.28
CA HIS A 54 -13.27 7.72 -18.24
C HIS A 54 -11.92 7.24 -18.77
N GLY A 55 -11.89 6.60 -19.93
CA GLY A 55 -10.67 6.08 -20.56
C GLY A 55 -9.64 7.17 -20.90
N THR A 56 -10.10 8.37 -21.25
CA THR A 56 -9.21 9.52 -21.51
C THR A 56 -8.63 10.06 -20.20
N LEU A 57 -9.45 10.20 -19.17
CA LEU A 57 -9.00 10.72 -17.86
C LEU A 57 -8.05 9.76 -17.16
N ILE A 58 -8.33 8.45 -17.16
CA ILE A 58 -7.49 7.48 -16.46
C ILE A 58 -6.08 7.41 -17.05
N LYS A 59 -5.95 7.40 -18.39
CA LYS A 59 -4.66 7.42 -19.07
C LYS A 59 -3.87 8.67 -18.74
N TRP A 60 -4.52 9.83 -18.80
CA TRP A 60 -3.87 11.09 -18.45
C TRP A 60 -3.44 11.13 -16.97
N ILE A 61 -4.25 10.61 -16.04
CA ILE A 61 -3.89 10.50 -14.61
C ILE A 61 -2.67 9.59 -14.44
N GLU A 62 -2.64 8.42 -15.07
CA GLU A 62 -1.54 7.46 -14.98
C GLU A 62 -0.24 8.04 -15.56
N GLU A 63 -0.30 8.66 -16.74
CA GLU A 63 0.84 9.34 -17.37
C GLU A 63 1.37 10.50 -16.52
N THR A 64 0.47 11.31 -15.97
CA THR A 64 0.85 12.46 -15.13
C THR A 64 1.44 12.01 -13.80
N THR A 65 0.86 10.98 -13.18
CA THR A 65 1.39 10.40 -11.92
C THR A 65 2.79 9.85 -12.13
N ALA A 66 3.03 9.12 -13.24
CA ALA A 66 4.36 8.63 -13.59
C ALA A 66 5.37 9.78 -13.81
N GLN A 67 4.97 10.86 -14.47
CA GLN A 67 5.82 12.05 -14.62
C GLN A 67 6.17 12.68 -13.26
N GLN A 68 5.23 12.71 -12.32
CA GLN A 68 5.48 13.23 -10.97
C GLN A 68 6.40 12.34 -10.13
N GLU A 69 6.31 11.02 -10.27
CA GLU A 69 7.22 10.08 -9.58
C GLU A 69 8.67 10.18 -10.10
N MET A 70 8.86 10.51 -11.38
CA MET A 70 10.20 10.72 -11.94
C MET A 70 10.85 12.03 -11.47
N MET A 71 10.06 13.03 -11.07
CA MET A 71 10.57 14.27 -10.52
C MET A 71 10.85 14.11 -9.03
N LYS A 72 12.13 14.10 -8.63
CA LYS A 72 12.52 14.09 -7.21
C LYS A 72 12.42 15.51 -6.62
N PRO A 73 11.42 15.84 -5.78
CA PRO A 73 11.27 17.19 -5.25
C PRO A 73 12.41 17.48 -4.25
N GLY A 74 13.02 18.68 -4.36
CA GLY A 74 13.96 19.27 -3.38
C GLY A 74 15.31 18.59 -3.16
N GLN A 75 15.84 17.85 -4.15
CA GLN A 75 17.28 17.51 -4.19
C GLN A 75 18.16 18.64 -4.75
N ALA A 76 17.57 19.68 -5.33
CA ALA A 76 18.32 20.80 -5.89
C ALA A 76 18.72 21.78 -4.80
N GLU A 77 20.03 22.02 -4.67
CA GLU A 77 20.61 23.01 -3.75
C GLU A 77 20.65 24.43 -4.36
N ASP A 78 20.26 24.57 -5.63
CA ASP A 78 20.25 25.85 -6.38
C ASP A 78 18.83 26.43 -6.45
N SER A 79 18.67 27.67 -5.97
CA SER A 79 17.41 28.41 -5.97
C SER A 79 16.82 28.57 -7.37
N ARG A 80 17.64 28.65 -8.43
CA ARG A 80 17.17 28.73 -9.83
C ARG A 80 16.54 27.43 -10.31
N VAL A 81 17.12 26.29 -9.93
CA VAL A 81 16.61 24.97 -10.31
C VAL A 81 15.30 24.68 -9.58
N LEU A 82 15.20 25.04 -8.30
CA LEU A 82 13.93 24.95 -7.55
C LEU A 82 12.85 25.87 -8.12
N SER A 83 13.21 27.08 -8.57
CA SER A 83 12.27 28.02 -9.21
C SER A 83 11.69 27.45 -10.52
N GLU A 84 12.54 26.84 -11.34
CA GLU A 84 12.11 26.17 -12.57
C GLU A 84 11.23 24.94 -12.29
N GLN A 85 11.59 24.11 -11.31
CA GLN A 85 10.76 22.98 -10.87
C GLN A 85 9.40 23.44 -10.33
N LEU A 86 9.36 24.56 -9.60
CA LEU A 86 8.13 25.15 -9.10
C LEU A 86 7.24 25.64 -10.25
N SER A 87 7.83 26.25 -11.28
CA SER A 87 7.11 26.69 -12.49
C SER A 87 6.46 25.50 -13.21
N GLN A 88 7.21 24.40 -13.38
CA GLN A 88 6.71 23.17 -14.00
C GLN A 88 5.56 22.53 -13.20
N GLN A 89 5.68 22.43 -11.87
CA GLN A 89 4.61 21.90 -11.02
C GLN A 89 3.37 22.83 -10.99
N THR A 90 3.57 24.14 -11.10
CA THR A 90 2.47 25.12 -11.17
C THR A 90 1.70 24.98 -12.50
N ALA A 91 2.42 24.76 -13.60
CA ALA A 91 1.80 24.51 -14.91
C ALA A 91 0.98 23.21 -14.91
N LEU A 92 1.52 22.15 -14.28
CA LEU A 92 0.80 20.88 -14.10
C LEU A 92 -0.48 21.07 -13.27
N PHE A 93 -0.41 21.84 -12.18
CA PHE A 93 -1.59 22.14 -11.36
C PHE A 93 -2.69 22.84 -12.17
N ALA A 94 -2.34 23.80 -13.04
CA ALA A 94 -3.30 24.45 -13.93
C ALA A 94 -3.88 23.49 -14.99
N GLU A 95 -3.16 22.45 -15.39
CA GLU A 95 -3.68 21.40 -16.27
C GLU A 95 -4.67 20.48 -15.52
N ILE A 96 -4.33 20.12 -14.28
CA ILE A 96 -5.23 19.39 -13.38
C ILE A 96 -6.55 20.15 -13.25
N GLU A 97 -6.52 21.44 -12.91
CA GLU A 97 -7.72 22.28 -12.79
C GLU A 97 -8.58 22.30 -14.06
N ARG A 98 -7.96 22.33 -15.25
CA ARG A 98 -8.73 22.25 -16.51
C ARG A 98 -9.42 20.90 -16.68
N ASN A 99 -8.76 19.80 -16.31
CA ASN A 99 -9.32 18.46 -16.41
C ASN A 99 -10.42 18.17 -15.36
N GLN A 100 -10.62 19.03 -14.35
CA GLN A 100 -11.77 18.97 -13.45
C GLN A 100 -13.09 19.01 -14.24
N THR A 101 -13.17 19.84 -15.29
CA THR A 101 -14.38 19.94 -16.13
C THR A 101 -14.71 18.63 -16.86
N LYS A 102 -13.68 17.87 -17.27
CA LYS A 102 -13.84 16.54 -17.87
C LYS A 102 -14.25 15.51 -16.82
N LEU A 103 -13.71 15.59 -15.60
CA LEU A 103 -14.13 14.74 -14.48
C LEU A 103 -15.61 14.96 -14.15
N ASP A 104 -16.06 16.21 -14.13
CA ASP A 104 -17.47 16.57 -13.92
C ASP A 104 -18.36 16.05 -15.07
N GLN A 105 -17.88 16.06 -16.31
CA GLN A 105 -18.58 15.44 -17.45
C GLN A 105 -18.67 13.92 -17.29
N CYS A 106 -17.58 13.26 -16.90
CA CYS A 106 -17.56 11.82 -16.62
C CYS A 106 -18.55 11.44 -15.51
N GLN A 107 -18.67 12.30 -14.48
CA GLN A 107 -19.65 12.14 -13.42
C GLN A 107 -21.08 12.19 -13.96
N LYS A 108 -21.38 13.16 -14.85
CA LYS A 108 -22.70 13.29 -15.46
C LYS A 108 -23.07 12.05 -16.27
N PHE A 109 -22.16 11.53 -17.09
CA PHE A 109 -22.43 10.31 -17.86
C PHE A 109 -22.64 9.08 -16.96
N SER A 110 -21.84 8.95 -15.88
CA SER A 110 -22.02 7.88 -14.89
C SER A 110 -23.40 7.94 -14.21
N GLN A 111 -23.82 9.14 -13.79
CA GLN A 111 -25.13 9.36 -13.18
C GLN A 111 -26.27 9.09 -14.17
N GLN A 112 -26.17 9.59 -15.40
CA GLN A 112 -27.15 9.35 -16.46
C GLN A 112 -27.30 7.85 -16.75
N TYR A 113 -26.19 7.13 -16.92
CA TYR A 113 -26.18 5.69 -17.10
C TYR A 113 -26.86 4.99 -15.92
N SER A 114 -26.49 5.35 -14.68
CA SER A 114 -27.09 4.77 -13.46
C SER A 114 -28.61 4.96 -13.42
N THR A 115 -29.10 6.15 -13.74
CA THR A 115 -30.54 6.44 -13.75
C THR A 115 -31.26 5.64 -14.82
N ILE A 116 -30.80 5.67 -16.08
CA ILE A 116 -31.49 4.99 -17.20
C ILE A 116 -31.51 3.47 -16.98
N VAL A 117 -30.40 2.90 -16.50
CA VAL A 117 -30.32 1.47 -16.17
C VAL A 117 -31.24 1.10 -15.02
N LYS A 118 -31.30 1.89 -13.95
CA LYS A 118 -32.21 1.62 -12.82
C LYS A 118 -33.67 1.65 -13.24
N ASP A 119 -34.03 2.62 -14.08
CA ASP A 119 -35.39 2.72 -14.63
C ASP A 119 -35.70 1.51 -15.52
N TYR A 120 -34.78 1.11 -16.40
CA TYR A 120 -34.93 -0.07 -17.26
C TYR A 120 -35.03 -1.38 -16.46
N GLU A 121 -34.17 -1.56 -15.45
CA GLU A 121 -34.20 -2.71 -14.53
C GLU A 121 -35.51 -2.76 -13.75
N LEU A 122 -36.01 -1.61 -13.26
CA LEU A 122 -37.29 -1.51 -12.59
C LEU A 122 -38.44 -1.92 -13.51
N GLN A 123 -38.47 -1.40 -14.74
CA GLN A 123 -39.49 -1.77 -15.72
C GLN A 123 -39.47 -3.27 -16.03
N LEU A 124 -38.28 -3.89 -16.14
CA LEU A 124 -38.14 -5.34 -16.32
C LEU A 124 -38.67 -6.12 -15.11
N MET A 125 -38.38 -5.66 -13.89
CA MET A 125 -38.92 -6.28 -12.67
C MET A 125 -40.45 -6.17 -12.61
N THR A 126 -41.02 -5.00 -12.96
CA THR A 126 -42.48 -4.81 -12.99
C THR A 126 -43.14 -5.71 -14.03
N TYR A 127 -42.58 -5.79 -15.25
CA TYR A 127 -43.10 -6.67 -16.29
C TYR A 127 -43.01 -8.15 -15.88
N LYS A 128 -41.89 -8.55 -15.28
CA LYS A 128 -41.70 -9.90 -14.73
C LYS A 128 -42.73 -10.23 -13.65
N ALA A 129 -42.94 -9.34 -12.68
CA ALA A 129 -43.92 -9.52 -11.61
C ALA A 129 -45.36 -9.63 -12.18
N PHE A 130 -45.69 -8.84 -13.20
CA PHE A 130 -46.97 -8.93 -13.91
C PHE A 130 -47.16 -10.30 -14.59
N VAL A 131 -46.15 -10.81 -15.31
CA VAL A 131 -46.19 -12.12 -15.98
C VAL A 131 -46.26 -13.26 -14.96
N GLU A 132 -45.49 -13.18 -13.87
CA GLU A 132 -45.50 -14.18 -12.78
C GLU A 132 -46.84 -14.19 -12.02
N SER A 133 -47.52 -13.03 -11.87
CA SER A 133 -48.87 -12.98 -11.29
C SER A 133 -49.93 -13.70 -12.14
N GLN A 134 -49.69 -13.83 -13.45
CA GLN A 134 -50.59 -14.46 -14.43
C GLN A 134 -50.31 -15.97 -14.63
N GLN A 135 -49.12 -16.47 -14.24
CA GLN A 135 -48.76 -17.88 -14.35
C GLN A 135 -48.08 -18.40 -13.08
N LYS A 136 -48.73 -19.35 -12.37
CA LYS A 136 -48.11 -20.07 -11.25
C LYS A 136 -47.02 -21.02 -11.78
N SER A 137 -45.79 -20.54 -11.84
CA SER A 137 -44.59 -21.29 -12.20
C SER A 137 -43.53 -21.17 -11.11
N PRO A 138 -42.97 -22.29 -10.59
CA PRO A 138 -41.93 -22.26 -9.56
C PRO A 138 -40.55 -22.25 -10.23
N GLY A 139 -40.02 -21.06 -10.52
CA GLY A 139 -38.65 -20.90 -11.01
C GLY A 139 -37.84 -20.01 -10.09
N LYS A 140 -36.90 -20.57 -9.30
CA LYS A 140 -35.83 -19.82 -8.64
C LYS A 140 -35.05 -19.04 -9.72
N ARG A 141 -34.81 -17.74 -9.52
CA ARG A 141 -34.01 -16.92 -10.46
C ARG A 141 -32.92 -16.14 -9.75
N ARG A 142 -31.75 -16.09 -10.40
CA ARG A 142 -30.56 -15.29 -10.06
C ARG A 142 -30.94 -13.82 -9.88
N ARG A 143 -30.37 -13.19 -8.85
CA ARG A 143 -30.31 -11.71 -8.74
C ARG A 143 -29.43 -11.22 -9.89
N MET A 144 -29.96 -10.36 -10.77
CA MET A 144 -29.09 -9.57 -11.66
C MET A 144 -28.31 -8.59 -10.77
N LEU A 145 -26.98 -8.63 -10.85
CA LEU A 145 -26.13 -7.58 -10.31
C LEU A 145 -26.44 -6.29 -11.08
N SER A 146 -26.78 -5.20 -10.40
CA SER A 146 -27.16 -3.96 -11.08
C SER A 146 -25.92 -3.37 -11.75
N SER A 147 -25.96 -3.25 -13.08
CA SER A 147 -24.82 -2.71 -13.84
C SER A 147 -24.58 -1.22 -13.55
N SER A 148 -25.59 -0.53 -13.00
CA SER A 148 -25.50 0.84 -12.50
C SER A 148 -24.45 0.99 -11.39
N ASP A 149 -24.39 0.03 -10.46
CA ASP A 149 -23.52 0.14 -9.29
C ASP A 149 -22.05 -0.04 -9.67
N ALA A 150 -21.77 -0.88 -10.68
CA ALA A 150 -20.42 -1.04 -11.23
C ALA A 150 -19.88 0.26 -11.83
N ILE A 151 -20.65 0.94 -12.68
CA ILE A 151 -20.26 2.22 -13.30
C ILE A 151 -20.14 3.34 -12.25
N THR A 152 -20.98 3.32 -11.22
CA THR A 152 -20.87 4.27 -10.10
C THR A 152 -19.57 4.06 -9.34
N GLN A 153 -19.20 2.80 -9.07
CA GLN A 153 -17.97 2.46 -8.36
C GLN A 153 -16.71 2.77 -9.19
N GLU A 154 -16.72 2.47 -10.50
CA GLU A 154 -15.62 2.83 -11.40
C GLU A 154 -15.34 4.35 -11.39
N PHE A 155 -16.40 5.16 -11.44
CA PHE A 155 -16.24 6.62 -11.36
C PHE A 155 -15.69 7.07 -9.99
N MET A 156 -16.09 6.41 -8.89
CA MET A 156 -15.55 6.71 -7.56
C MET A 156 -14.05 6.39 -7.45
N ASP A 157 -13.59 5.31 -8.08
CA ASP A 157 -12.15 5.00 -8.18
C ASP A 157 -11.41 6.08 -8.99
N LEU A 158 -11.93 6.45 -10.17
CA LEU A 158 -11.38 7.52 -11.00
C LEU A 158 -11.24 8.84 -10.21
N ARG A 159 -12.29 9.24 -9.47
CA ARG A 159 -12.28 10.44 -8.62
C ARG A 159 -11.24 10.34 -7.50
N THR A 160 -11.08 9.15 -6.93
CA THR A 160 -10.08 8.90 -5.87
C THR A 160 -8.66 9.08 -6.42
N ARG A 161 -8.36 8.50 -7.59
CA ARG A 161 -7.06 8.66 -8.26
C ARG A 161 -6.78 10.11 -8.66
N TYR A 162 -7.78 10.80 -9.22
CA TYR A 162 -7.66 12.21 -9.55
C TYR A 162 -7.37 13.07 -8.30
N THR A 163 -8.05 12.81 -7.19
CA THR A 163 -7.83 13.51 -5.92
C THR A 163 -6.43 13.24 -5.35
N ALA A 164 -5.94 12.00 -5.48
CA ALA A 164 -4.59 11.64 -5.08
C ALA A 164 -3.54 12.42 -5.90
N LEU A 165 -3.73 12.53 -7.21
CA LEU A 165 -2.85 13.32 -8.10
C LEU A 165 -2.85 14.82 -7.73
N VAL A 166 -4.03 15.41 -7.48
CA VAL A 166 -4.15 16.79 -6.98
C VAL A 166 -3.36 16.97 -5.68
N THR A 167 -3.52 16.03 -4.74
CA THR A 167 -2.86 16.07 -3.43
C THR A 167 -1.34 15.97 -3.58
N LEU A 168 -0.85 15.02 -4.39
CA LEU A 168 0.57 14.82 -4.67
C LEU A 168 1.20 16.07 -5.30
N THR A 169 0.55 16.64 -6.32
CA THR A 169 0.99 17.89 -6.97
C THR A 169 1.04 19.05 -6.00
N THR A 170 0.00 19.20 -5.16
CA THR A 170 -0.06 20.27 -4.16
C THR A 170 1.06 20.13 -3.13
N GLN A 171 1.36 18.90 -2.70
CA GLN A 171 2.48 18.61 -1.81
C GLN A 171 3.82 18.94 -2.46
N HIS A 172 4.02 18.59 -3.74
CA HIS A 172 5.25 18.92 -4.47
C HIS A 172 5.44 20.43 -4.60
N VAL A 173 4.40 21.18 -5.01
CA VAL A 173 4.42 22.64 -5.07
C VAL A 173 4.77 23.23 -3.70
N LYS A 174 4.13 22.76 -2.63
CA LYS A 174 4.40 23.23 -1.26
C LYS A 174 5.83 22.94 -0.84
N TYR A 175 6.32 21.73 -1.07
CA TYR A 175 7.66 21.31 -0.68
C TYR A 175 8.74 22.11 -1.40
N ILE A 176 8.62 22.27 -2.72
CA ILE A 176 9.55 23.06 -3.53
C ILE A 176 9.49 24.53 -3.10
N SER A 177 8.29 25.08 -2.88
CA SER A 177 8.11 26.46 -2.39
C SER A 177 8.74 26.67 -1.01
N ASP A 178 8.58 25.72 -0.08
CA ASP A 178 9.17 25.81 1.25
C ASP A 178 10.70 25.62 1.21
N ALA A 179 11.23 24.75 0.33
CA ALA A 179 12.67 24.59 0.12
C ALA A 179 13.29 25.86 -0.46
N LEU A 180 12.65 26.46 -1.47
CA LEU A 180 13.07 27.71 -2.08
C LEU A 180 13.03 28.86 -1.06
N ARG A 181 11.96 28.97 -0.26
CA ARG A 181 11.86 29.97 0.82
C ARG A 181 12.97 29.82 1.87
N ARG A 182 13.33 28.58 2.25
CA ARG A 182 14.44 28.34 3.19
C ARG A 182 15.77 28.79 2.61
N LEU A 183 16.05 28.46 1.35
CA LEU A 183 17.28 28.90 0.67
C LEU A 183 17.33 30.42 0.52
N GLU A 184 16.22 31.06 0.14
CA GLU A 184 16.13 32.53 0.04
C GLU A 184 16.32 33.20 1.42
N GLU A 185 15.74 32.64 2.49
CA GLU A 185 15.95 33.17 3.85
C GLU A 185 17.39 32.95 4.33
N GLU A 186 18.01 31.80 4.02
CA GLU A 186 19.42 31.57 4.30
C GLU A 186 20.32 32.56 3.54
N GLU A 187 20.06 32.83 2.27
CA GLU A 187 20.78 33.83 1.47
C GLU A 187 20.60 35.23 2.07
N LYS A 188 19.38 35.57 2.49
CA LYS A 188 19.05 36.85 3.12
C LYS A 188 19.75 37.03 4.47
N VAL A 189 19.73 36.03 5.35
CA VAL A 189 20.42 36.07 6.66
C VAL A 189 21.93 36.25 6.46
N VAL A 190 22.53 35.55 5.50
CA VAL A 190 23.96 35.70 5.18
C VAL A 190 24.26 37.11 4.68
N GLU A 191 23.38 37.72 3.88
CA GLU A 191 23.54 39.09 3.40
C GLU A 191 23.33 40.14 4.52
N GLU A 192 22.39 39.91 5.44
CA GLU A 192 22.19 40.74 6.63
C GLU A 192 23.40 40.68 7.58
N GLU A 193 23.91 39.47 7.89
CA GLU A 193 25.14 39.28 8.66
C GLU A 193 26.34 39.95 7.97
N LYS A 194 26.44 39.85 6.63
CA LYS A 194 27.47 40.55 5.85
C LYS A 194 27.41 42.06 6.09
N GLN A 195 26.22 42.64 5.96
CA GLN A 195 26.01 44.07 6.07
C GLN A 195 26.28 44.59 7.49
N GLU A 196 25.87 43.84 8.52
CA GLU A 196 26.16 44.19 9.92
C GLU A 196 27.67 44.23 10.19
N HIS A 197 28.42 43.20 9.79
CA HIS A 197 29.86 43.15 9.98
C HIS A 197 30.59 44.25 9.21
N VAL A 198 30.19 44.51 7.96
CA VAL A 198 30.78 45.59 7.13
C VAL A 198 30.55 46.96 7.75
N GLU A 199 29.33 47.29 8.17
CA GLU A 199 29.05 48.60 8.76
C GLU A 199 29.72 48.77 10.13
N LYS A 200 29.76 47.73 10.97
CA LYS A 200 30.43 47.79 12.27
C LYS A 200 31.95 47.99 12.17
N VAL A 201 32.60 47.32 11.22
CA VAL A 201 34.03 47.52 10.91
C VAL A 201 34.27 48.94 10.38
N LYS A 202 33.40 49.43 9.51
CA LYS A 202 33.48 50.78 8.92
C LYS A 202 33.28 51.89 9.97
N GLU A 203 32.33 51.72 10.88
CA GLU A 203 32.09 52.65 12.00
C GLU A 203 33.32 52.75 12.91
N LEU A 204 33.85 51.60 13.36
CA LEU A 204 35.04 51.55 14.20
C LEU A 204 36.27 52.13 13.48
N LEU A 205 36.44 51.85 12.18
CA LEU A 205 37.52 52.42 11.37
C LEU A 205 37.40 53.95 11.26
N GLY A 206 36.17 54.46 11.11
CA GLY A 206 35.89 55.89 11.12
C GLY A 206 36.17 56.55 12.47
N TRP A 207 35.84 55.88 13.57
CA TRP A 207 36.18 56.33 14.93
C TRP A 207 37.69 56.41 15.14
N VAL A 208 38.44 55.33 14.86
CA VAL A 208 39.92 55.31 15.01
C VAL A 208 40.56 56.42 14.18
N SER A 209 40.10 56.60 12.94
CA SER A 209 40.61 57.66 12.05
C SER A 209 40.33 59.07 12.57
N THR A 210 39.17 59.28 13.21
CA THR A 210 38.81 60.57 13.81
C THR A 210 39.62 60.85 15.07
N LEU A 211 39.81 59.83 15.93
CA LEU A 211 40.59 59.95 17.16
C LEU A 211 42.07 60.22 16.86
N ALA A 212 42.65 59.52 15.88
CA ALA A 212 44.02 59.76 15.41
C ALA A 212 44.24 61.18 14.87
N ARG A 213 43.25 61.75 14.18
CA ARG A 213 43.31 63.13 13.68
C ARG A 213 43.25 64.17 14.81
N ASN A 214 42.47 63.90 15.86
CA ASN A 214 42.32 64.81 17.00
C ASN A 214 43.59 64.86 17.87
N THR A 215 44.33 63.75 18.00
CA THR A 215 45.60 63.70 18.73
C THR A 215 46.73 64.40 17.96
N GLN A 216 46.77 64.25 16.63
CA GLN A 216 47.81 64.87 15.81
C GLN A 216 47.66 66.39 15.66
N GLY A 217 46.43 66.94 15.79
CA GLY A 217 46.16 68.38 15.71
C GLY A 217 46.63 69.21 16.90
N LYS A 218 47.01 68.59 18.03
CA LYS A 218 47.46 69.28 19.26
C LYS A 218 48.99 69.25 19.49
N ALA A 219 49.74 68.50 18.68
CA ALA A 219 51.20 68.35 18.85
C ALA A 219 52.03 69.52 18.28
N THR A 220 51.41 70.49 17.60
CA THR A 220 52.14 71.56 16.87
C THR A 220 52.09 72.95 17.51
N SER A 221 51.75 73.10 18.80
CA SER A 221 51.88 74.39 19.52
C SER A 221 52.83 74.26 20.71
N SER A 222 54.13 74.21 20.45
CA SER A 222 55.16 74.38 21.48
C SER A 222 55.58 75.85 21.57
N GLU A 223 55.25 76.52 22.68
CA GLU A 223 56.14 77.46 23.39
C GLU A 223 55.46 78.04 24.66
N THR A 224 56.24 78.10 25.76
CA THR A 224 56.04 78.83 27.04
C THR A 224 55.09 78.31 28.15
N LYS A 225 55.71 77.70 29.18
CA LYS A 225 55.60 77.90 30.65
C LYS A 225 54.21 77.91 31.35
N GLU A 226 53.96 76.89 32.19
CA GLU A 226 53.51 76.96 33.61
C GLU A 226 53.34 75.54 34.23
N SER A 227 53.42 75.41 35.57
CA SER A 227 53.31 74.13 36.32
C SER A 227 51.97 73.43 36.14
N THR A 228 50.93 74.17 35.78
CA THR A 228 49.56 73.70 35.56
C THR A 228 49.33 73.09 34.18
N ASP A 229 50.15 73.43 33.19
CA ASP A 229 49.98 72.94 31.81
C ASP A 229 50.50 71.51 31.60
N ILE A 230 51.52 71.10 32.38
CA ILE A 230 52.04 69.73 32.35
C ILE A 230 51.06 68.76 33.02
N GLU A 231 50.48 69.13 34.17
CA GLU A 231 49.43 68.33 34.83
C GLU A 231 48.18 68.19 33.94
N LYS A 232 47.78 69.27 33.23
CA LYS A 232 46.66 69.25 32.28
C LYS A 232 46.94 68.36 31.06
N ALA A 233 48.15 68.41 30.49
CA ALA A 233 48.53 67.55 29.37
C ALA A 233 48.61 66.05 29.76
N ILE A 234 49.03 65.75 31.00
CA ILE A 234 48.98 64.38 31.55
C ILE A 234 47.54 63.91 31.67
N LEU A 235 46.65 64.73 32.22
CA LEU A 235 45.22 64.41 32.34
C LEU A 235 44.58 64.17 30.97
N GLU A 236 44.82 65.03 29.97
CA GLU A 236 44.28 64.86 28.62
C GLU A 236 44.80 63.58 27.93
N GLN A 237 46.08 63.23 28.14
CA GLN A 237 46.66 61.99 27.60
C GLN A 237 46.17 60.74 28.35
N GLN A 238 45.92 60.84 29.66
CA GLN A 238 45.31 59.78 30.46
C GLN A 238 43.88 59.48 30.00
N VAL A 239 43.08 60.52 29.71
CA VAL A 239 41.71 60.37 29.16
C VAL A 239 41.74 59.68 27.79
N LEU A 240 42.66 60.04 26.89
CA LEU A 240 42.82 59.35 25.61
C LEU A 240 43.23 57.88 25.75
N SER A 241 44.13 57.57 26.70
CA SER A 241 44.48 56.18 27.01
C SER A 241 43.28 55.40 27.55
N GLU A 242 42.43 56.03 28.36
CA GLU A 242 41.20 55.42 28.89
C GLU A 242 40.18 55.17 27.75
N GLU A 243 39.96 56.12 26.84
CA GLU A 243 39.11 55.95 25.65
C GLU A 243 39.59 54.83 24.72
N LEU A 244 40.90 54.67 24.53
CA LEU A 244 41.46 53.56 23.75
C LEU A 244 41.22 52.23 24.46
N THR A 245 41.48 52.14 25.77
CA THR A 245 41.27 50.90 26.52
C THR A 245 39.80 50.48 26.59
N THR A 246 38.86 51.42 26.69
CA THR A 246 37.42 51.11 26.73
C THR A 246 36.89 50.59 25.39
N LYS A 247 37.47 50.99 24.25
CA LYS A 247 37.09 50.52 22.91
C LYS A 247 37.89 49.30 22.41
N LYS A 248 38.95 48.91 23.12
CA LYS A 248 39.82 47.77 22.78
C LYS A 248 39.08 46.46 22.55
N GLU A 249 38.15 46.12 23.44
CA GLU A 249 37.38 44.88 23.36
C GLU A 249 36.42 44.92 22.16
N GLN A 250 35.75 46.05 21.92
CA GLN A 250 34.83 46.23 20.79
C GLN A 250 35.54 46.10 19.43
N VAL A 251 36.76 46.63 19.30
CA VAL A 251 37.59 46.48 18.09
C VAL A 251 38.05 45.03 17.92
N SER A 252 38.49 44.38 19.00
CA SER A 252 38.95 42.98 18.96
C SER A 252 37.81 42.01 18.63
N GLU A 253 36.62 42.23 19.20
CA GLU A 253 35.41 41.46 18.95
C GLU A 253 34.91 41.65 17.52
N ALA A 254 34.86 42.90 17.01
CA ALA A 254 34.46 43.17 15.64
C ALA A 254 35.39 42.51 14.62
N ILE A 255 36.70 42.49 14.89
CA ILE A 255 37.67 41.80 14.03
C ILE A 255 37.45 40.29 14.07
N LYS A 256 37.30 39.71 15.27
CA LYS A 256 37.13 38.27 15.45
C LYS A 256 35.81 37.77 14.84
N THR A 257 34.70 38.44 15.09
CA THR A 257 33.37 38.08 14.56
C THR A 257 33.32 38.16 13.05
N SER A 258 33.88 39.23 12.45
CA SER A 258 33.95 39.37 10.99
C SER A 258 34.89 38.35 10.33
N GLN A 259 35.98 37.94 11.00
CA GLN A 259 36.85 36.84 10.54
C GLN A 259 36.14 35.48 10.60
N ILE A 260 35.35 35.23 11.65
CA ILE A 260 34.53 34.02 11.78
C ILE A 260 33.46 33.98 10.69
N PHE A 261 32.80 35.10 10.40
CA PHE A 261 31.84 35.22 9.29
C PHE A 261 32.49 34.85 7.94
N LEU A 262 33.67 35.39 7.62
CA LEU A 262 34.40 35.04 6.39
C LEU A 262 34.79 33.56 6.32
N ALA A 263 35.16 32.95 7.46
CA ALA A 263 35.48 31.53 7.52
C ALA A 263 34.24 30.63 7.32
N LYS A 264 33.08 31.04 7.85
CA LYS A 264 31.83 30.28 7.82
C LYS A 264 31.09 30.43 6.49
N HIS A 265 31.00 31.64 5.95
CA HIS A 265 30.22 31.96 4.76
C HIS A 265 31.06 32.25 3.51
N GLY A 266 32.38 32.04 3.58
CA GLY A 266 33.28 32.29 2.46
C GLY A 266 32.88 31.59 1.16
N HIS A 267 32.39 30.35 1.18
CA HIS A 267 31.99 29.66 -0.06
C HIS A 267 30.77 30.31 -0.77
N LYS A 268 29.95 31.10 -0.07
CA LYS A 268 28.76 31.78 -0.62
C LYS A 268 29.03 33.21 -1.11
N LEU A 269 30.17 33.80 -0.75
CA LEU A 269 30.55 35.17 -1.11
C LEU A 269 31.44 35.20 -2.35
N SER A 270 31.32 36.24 -3.17
CA SER A 270 32.22 36.44 -4.30
C SER A 270 33.64 36.76 -3.83
N GLU A 271 34.64 36.38 -4.64
CA GLU A 271 36.06 36.63 -4.31
C GLU A 271 36.37 38.12 -4.13
N LYS A 272 35.63 38.98 -4.84
CA LYS A 272 35.72 40.43 -4.72
C LYS A 272 35.23 40.93 -3.35
N GLU A 273 34.12 40.38 -2.85
CA GLU A 273 33.54 40.77 -1.56
C GLU A 273 34.40 40.31 -0.39
N LYS A 274 34.93 39.09 -0.43
CA LYS A 274 35.86 38.59 0.60
C LYS A 274 37.09 39.49 0.73
N LYS A 275 37.66 39.86 -0.42
CA LYS A 275 38.84 40.71 -0.46
C LYS A 275 38.54 42.09 0.14
N GLN A 276 37.39 42.67 -0.18
CA GLN A 276 36.96 43.95 0.37
C GLN A 276 36.80 43.91 1.91
N ILE A 277 36.12 42.89 2.46
CA ILE A 277 35.93 42.76 3.91
C ILE A 277 37.27 42.54 4.63
N SER A 278 38.15 41.70 4.07
CA SER A 278 39.48 41.43 4.62
C SER A 278 40.38 42.68 4.62
N GLU A 279 40.35 43.48 3.56
CA GLU A 279 41.10 44.74 3.47
C GLU A 279 40.64 45.77 4.52
N GLN A 280 39.32 45.89 4.75
CA GLN A 280 38.78 46.78 5.78
C GLN A 280 39.14 46.33 7.20
N LEU A 281 39.13 45.02 7.47
CA LEU A 281 39.55 44.46 8.75
C LEU A 281 41.03 44.70 9.05
N HIS A 282 41.89 44.50 8.06
CA HIS A 282 43.32 44.77 8.21
C HIS A 282 43.59 46.26 8.45
N ALA A 283 42.87 47.14 7.75
CA ALA A 283 42.98 48.59 7.94
C ALA A 283 42.59 49.02 9.36
N LEU A 284 41.49 48.48 9.90
CA LEU A 284 41.04 48.77 11.27
C LEU A 284 42.06 48.33 12.32
N ASN A 285 42.55 47.09 12.22
CA ASN A 285 43.49 46.53 13.19
C ASN A 285 44.81 47.33 13.24
N LYS A 286 45.31 47.71 12.06
CA LYS A 286 46.54 48.50 11.95
C LYS A 286 46.39 49.90 12.54
N ALA A 287 45.34 50.63 12.15
CA ALA A 287 45.12 52.00 12.61
C ALA A 287 44.92 52.08 14.13
N TYR A 288 44.27 51.07 14.74
CA TYR A 288 44.06 51.02 16.18
C TYR A 288 45.37 50.77 16.96
N HIS A 289 46.22 49.85 16.49
CA HIS A 289 47.52 49.57 17.11
C HIS A 289 48.45 50.77 17.04
N ASP A 290 48.56 51.40 15.87
CA ASP A 290 49.43 52.57 15.68
C ASP A 290 49.05 53.73 16.64
N LEU A 291 47.76 53.91 16.94
CA LEU A 291 47.26 54.93 17.86
C LEU A 291 47.50 54.58 19.34
N CYS A 292 47.38 53.30 19.72
CA CYS A 292 47.69 52.82 21.07
C CYS A 292 49.17 53.04 21.41
N ASP A 293 50.06 52.69 20.48
CA ASP A 293 51.51 52.80 20.68
C ASP A 293 51.96 54.26 20.73
N GLY A 294 51.37 55.14 19.92
CA GLY A 294 51.64 56.58 19.96
C GLY A 294 51.25 57.23 21.29
N SER A 295 50.10 56.84 21.86
CA SER A 295 49.58 57.40 23.11
C SER A 295 50.43 57.03 24.34
N ALA A 296 50.86 55.76 24.44
CA ALA A 296 51.63 55.27 25.57
C ALA A 296 53.01 55.95 25.70
N ASN A 297 53.67 56.20 24.56
CA ASN A 297 54.99 56.83 24.53
C ASN A 297 54.96 58.29 25.01
N GLN A 298 53.87 59.02 24.77
CA GLN A 298 53.75 60.43 25.14
C GLN A 298 53.43 60.63 26.63
N LEU A 299 52.70 59.71 27.26
CA LEU A 299 52.34 59.73 28.67
C LEU A 299 53.56 59.50 29.60
N GLN A 300 54.47 58.62 29.18
CA GLN A 300 55.69 58.31 29.93
C GLN A 300 56.67 59.49 30.01
N GLN A 301 56.67 60.37 29.01
CA GLN A 301 57.55 61.54 28.94
C GLN A 301 57.12 62.68 29.88
N LEU A 302 55.81 62.86 30.11
CA LEU A 302 55.28 63.93 30.95
C LEU A 302 55.36 63.60 32.46
N GLN A 303 55.26 62.32 32.85
CA GLN A 303 55.29 61.90 34.25
C GLN A 303 56.65 62.10 34.94
N SER A 304 57.76 62.13 34.19
CA SER A 304 59.10 62.32 34.79
C SER A 304 59.39 63.76 35.24
N GLN A 305 58.57 64.74 34.87
CA GLN A 305 58.79 66.17 35.19
C GLN A 305 58.14 66.61 36.51
N LEU A 306 57.16 65.86 37.06
CA LEU A 306 56.38 66.25 38.26
C LEU A 306 57.06 65.89 39.60
N ALA A 307 58.00 64.94 39.62
CA ALA A 307 58.59 64.40 40.84
C ALA A 307 59.56 65.34 41.60
N HIS A 308 59.87 66.52 41.06
CA HIS A 308 60.91 67.40 41.61
C HIS A 308 60.39 68.54 42.55
N GLN A 309 59.07 68.67 42.79
CA GLN A 309 58.48 69.90 43.36
C GLN A 309 57.78 69.75 44.73
N THR A 310 57.61 68.56 45.29
CA THR A 310 56.67 68.29 46.40
C THR A 310 57.21 68.37 47.85
N GLU A 311 58.48 68.69 48.09
CA GLU A 311 59.10 68.54 49.43
C GLU A 311 58.94 69.75 50.40
N GLN A 312 58.45 70.92 49.97
CA GLN A 312 58.60 72.19 50.74
C GLN A 312 57.38 72.68 51.57
N LYS A 313 56.24 71.98 51.64
CA LYS A 313 54.95 72.56 52.11
C LYS A 313 54.37 72.08 53.45
N THR A 314 55.03 71.23 54.23
CA THR A 314 54.38 70.48 55.33
C THR A 314 54.51 71.01 56.77
N LEU A 315 55.23 72.11 57.06
CA LEU A 315 55.52 72.51 58.48
C LEU A 315 54.61 73.58 59.12
N GLN A 316 53.71 74.25 58.38
CA GLN A 316 52.92 75.39 58.90
C GLN A 316 51.57 74.98 59.55
N LYS A 317 51.11 73.73 59.36
CA LYS A 317 49.73 73.33 59.64
C LYS A 317 49.48 72.78 61.05
N GLN A 318 50.52 72.44 61.83
CA GLN A 318 50.38 71.82 63.16
C GLN A 318 50.30 72.81 64.33
N GLN A 319 50.65 74.09 64.14
CA GLN A 319 50.70 75.08 65.23
C GLN A 319 49.33 75.67 65.62
N ASN A 320 48.35 75.70 64.71
CA ASN A 320 47.06 76.36 64.93
C ASN A 320 46.02 75.50 65.68
N THR A 321 46.25 74.20 65.81
CA THR A 321 45.25 73.26 66.36
C THR A 321 45.22 73.24 67.90
N CYS A 322 46.34 73.54 68.57
CA CYS A 322 46.47 73.39 70.02
C CYS A 322 45.84 74.56 70.83
N HIS A 323 45.72 75.76 70.25
CA HIS A 323 45.12 76.91 70.94
C HIS A 323 43.59 76.85 71.03
N GLN A 324 42.93 76.18 70.08
CA GLN A 324 41.47 76.12 70.00
C GLN A 324 40.85 75.19 71.06
N GLN A 325 41.55 74.11 71.44
CA GLN A 325 41.01 73.07 72.33
C GLN A 325 40.92 73.51 73.81
N LEU A 326 41.61 74.58 74.21
CA LEU A 326 41.69 75.05 75.61
C LEU A 326 40.60 76.06 75.99
N GLU A 327 39.99 76.70 74.99
CA GLU A 327 38.93 77.70 75.16
C GLU A 327 37.53 77.06 75.27
N ASP A 328 37.33 75.92 74.61
CA ASP A 328 36.06 75.19 74.61
C ASP A 328 35.72 74.58 75.99
N LEU A 329 36.73 74.17 76.78
CA LEU A 329 36.55 73.48 78.06
C LEU A 329 36.10 74.37 79.23
N CYS A 330 36.54 75.63 79.27
CA CYS A 330 36.10 76.59 80.31
C CYS A 330 34.65 77.07 80.09
N SER A 331 34.12 76.94 78.88
CA SER A 331 32.76 77.38 78.53
C SER A 331 31.66 76.39 78.98
N TRP A 332 32.01 75.10 79.14
CA TRP A 332 31.08 74.01 79.48
C TRP A 332 30.77 73.93 80.98
N VAL A 333 31.78 74.06 81.85
CA VAL A 333 31.61 73.98 83.33
C VAL A 333 30.64 75.07 83.84
N GLY A 334 30.72 76.27 83.27
CA GLY A 334 29.81 77.39 83.62
C GLY A 334 28.38 77.28 83.04
N GLN A 335 28.08 76.27 82.21
CA GLN A 335 26.73 75.98 81.72
C GLN A 335 26.01 74.95 82.61
N ALA A 336 26.71 73.96 83.14
CA ALA A 336 26.15 72.91 84.00
C ALA A 336 25.66 73.44 85.37
N GLU A 337 26.39 74.38 85.99
CA GLU A 337 26.00 75.00 87.27
C GLU A 337 24.68 75.80 87.19
N ARG A 338 24.36 76.37 86.02
CA ARG A 338 23.11 77.14 85.82
C ARG A 338 21.89 76.25 85.60
N ALA A 339 22.05 74.99 85.20
CA ALA A 339 20.96 74.05 85.00
C ALA A 339 20.44 73.46 86.34
N LEU A 340 21.32 73.22 87.31
CA LEU A 340 20.96 72.61 88.60
C LEU A 340 20.15 73.56 89.51
N ALA A 341 20.39 74.88 89.43
CA ALA A 341 19.65 75.90 90.18
C ALA A 341 18.16 76.05 89.76
N GLY A 342 17.77 75.51 88.59
CA GLY A 342 16.40 75.56 88.09
C GLY A 342 15.43 74.52 88.70
N HIS A 343 15.95 73.49 89.39
CA HIS A 343 15.13 72.38 89.91
C HIS A 343 14.73 72.50 91.40
N GLN A 344 15.29 73.44 92.16
CA GLN A 344 14.84 73.72 93.53
C GLN A 344 13.63 74.67 93.54
N GLY A 345 12.44 74.13 93.31
CA GLY A 345 11.19 74.86 93.53
C GLY A 345 10.03 74.45 92.63
N ARG A 346 9.62 73.18 92.64
CA ARG A 346 8.35 72.76 92.02
C ARG A 346 7.81 71.43 92.57
N THR A 347 7.40 71.45 93.84
CA THR A 347 6.64 70.34 94.43
C THR A 347 5.18 70.77 94.59
N THR A 348 4.35 70.54 93.56
CA THR A 348 2.92 70.27 93.72
C THR A 348 2.25 69.88 92.39
N ARG A 349 1.79 68.62 92.35
CA ARG A 349 0.59 68.08 91.65
C ARG A 349 0.66 67.76 90.12
N GLN A 350 0.68 66.43 89.89
CA GLN A 350 0.11 65.58 88.80
C GLN A 350 0.77 65.50 87.40
N ASP A 351 1.40 64.36 87.10
CA ASP A 351 1.05 63.35 86.06
C ASP A 351 2.10 62.19 86.04
N LEU A 352 1.71 60.96 85.69
CA LEU A 352 2.64 59.79 85.66
C LEU A 352 3.76 59.96 84.61
N SER A 353 3.49 60.72 83.55
CA SER A 353 4.48 61.16 82.56
C SER A 353 5.35 62.33 83.05
N ALA A 354 4.86 63.17 83.97
CA ALA A 354 5.62 64.27 84.56
C ALA A 354 6.59 63.81 85.67
N LEU A 355 6.29 62.70 86.35
CA LEU A 355 7.21 62.07 87.32
C LEU A 355 8.28 61.20 86.64
N GLN A 356 7.96 60.54 85.54
CA GLN A 356 8.94 59.76 84.76
C GLN A 356 9.88 60.66 83.96
N LYS A 357 9.42 61.85 83.53
CA LYS A 357 10.27 62.87 82.90
C LYS A 357 11.25 63.51 83.88
N ASN A 358 10.84 63.82 85.12
CA ASN A 358 11.78 64.32 86.14
C ASN A 358 12.78 63.26 86.65
N GLN A 359 12.44 61.96 86.56
CA GLN A 359 13.38 60.85 86.80
C GLN A 359 14.40 60.70 85.64
N SER A 360 13.98 60.96 84.40
CA SER A 360 14.88 61.06 83.22
C SER A 360 15.78 62.29 83.35
N ASP A 361 15.23 63.49 83.55
CA ASP A 361 15.98 64.74 83.53
C ASP A 361 17.07 64.80 84.64
N LEU A 362 16.86 64.16 85.81
CA LEU A 362 17.88 63.99 86.86
C LEU A 362 18.92 62.90 86.54
N LYS A 363 18.53 61.86 85.79
CA LYS A 363 19.44 60.80 85.33
C LYS A 363 20.29 61.26 84.14
N ASP A 364 19.72 62.04 83.23
CA ASP A 364 20.40 62.63 82.08
C ASP A 364 21.44 63.66 82.54
N LEU A 365 21.16 64.47 83.59
CA LEU A 365 22.15 65.38 84.18
C LEU A 365 23.25 64.65 84.98
N GLN A 366 22.91 63.52 85.62
CA GLN A 366 23.87 62.67 86.31
C GLN A 366 24.79 61.92 85.32
N ASP A 367 24.24 61.45 84.20
CA ASP A 367 25.00 60.81 83.11
C ASP A 367 25.84 61.85 82.33
N ASP A 368 25.39 63.10 82.16
CA ASP A 368 26.15 64.17 81.49
C ASP A 368 27.40 64.61 82.30
N ILE A 369 27.28 64.76 83.62
CA ILE A 369 28.42 65.02 84.52
C ILE A 369 29.39 63.83 84.54
N GLN A 370 28.88 62.59 84.51
CA GLN A 370 29.70 61.37 84.51
C GLN A 370 30.40 61.13 83.15
N ASN A 371 29.78 61.49 82.03
CA ASN A 371 30.31 61.30 80.67
C ASN A 371 31.40 62.31 80.29
N HIS A 372 31.40 63.52 80.88
CA HIS A 372 32.47 64.50 80.66
C HIS A 372 33.69 64.34 81.59
N ALA A 373 33.61 63.49 82.62
CA ALA A 373 34.71 63.20 83.56
C ALA A 373 35.97 62.65 82.85
N THR A 374 35.79 61.78 81.86
CA THR A 374 36.87 61.18 81.06
C THR A 374 37.40 62.13 79.98
N SER A 375 36.54 62.96 79.39
CA SER A 375 36.95 64.01 78.42
C SER A 375 37.79 65.10 79.10
N PHE A 376 37.39 65.55 80.29
CA PHE A 376 38.15 66.49 81.12
C PHE A 376 39.52 65.92 81.52
N ALA A 377 39.58 64.64 81.93
CA ALA A 377 40.83 63.96 82.26
C ALA A 377 41.78 63.76 81.05
N THR A 378 41.24 63.57 79.84
CA THR A 378 42.04 63.34 78.62
C THR A 378 42.65 64.64 78.09
N VAL A 379 41.90 65.75 78.07
CA VAL A 379 42.43 67.05 77.64
C VAL A 379 43.46 67.61 78.63
N VAL A 380 43.27 67.38 79.94
CA VAL A 380 44.28 67.69 80.96
C VAL A 380 45.58 66.92 80.68
N LYS A 381 45.49 65.63 80.29
CA LYS A 381 46.63 64.77 79.98
C LYS A 381 47.33 65.12 78.66
N ASP A 382 46.60 65.50 77.62
CA ASP A 382 47.15 65.90 76.31
C ASP A 382 47.87 67.26 76.38
N ILE A 383 47.35 68.20 77.19
CA ILE A 383 47.99 69.49 77.47
C ILE A 383 49.23 69.30 78.37
N GLU A 384 49.15 68.42 79.38
CA GLU A 384 50.30 68.04 80.22
C GLU A 384 51.40 67.33 79.39
N GLY A 385 51.04 66.45 78.44
CA GLY A 385 51.97 65.75 77.54
C GLY A 385 52.60 66.65 76.46
N PHE A 386 51.84 67.58 75.86
CA PHE A 386 52.37 68.58 74.92
C PHE A 386 53.38 69.53 75.59
N MET A 387 53.15 69.90 76.87
CA MET A 387 54.09 70.68 77.68
C MET A 387 55.38 69.91 78.01
N GLU A 388 55.34 68.58 78.03
CA GLU A 388 56.46 67.71 78.39
C GLU A 388 57.36 67.37 77.18
N GLU A 389 56.79 67.15 76.00
CA GLU A 389 57.54 66.87 74.75
C GLU A 389 58.20 68.11 74.11
N ASN A 390 57.70 69.33 74.37
CA ASN A 390 58.21 70.58 73.77
C ASN A 390 59.00 71.49 74.74
N GLN A 391 59.50 70.96 75.86
CA GLN A 391 60.25 71.73 76.87
C GLN A 391 61.52 72.44 76.34
N THR A 392 62.06 72.02 75.20
CA THR A 392 63.28 72.60 74.61
C THR A 392 63.01 73.55 73.43
N LYS A 393 61.74 73.81 73.06
CA LYS A 393 61.37 74.61 71.88
C LYS A 393 60.33 75.72 72.12
N LEU A 394 59.90 75.97 73.36
CA LEU A 394 58.88 76.98 73.71
C LEU A 394 59.42 78.01 74.72
N SER A 395 58.87 79.23 74.70
CA SER A 395 59.36 80.33 75.54
C SER A 395 58.87 80.22 77.00
N PRO A 396 59.67 80.63 78.01
CA PRO A 396 59.32 80.47 79.43
C PRO A 396 58.04 81.18 79.88
N ARG A 397 57.60 82.20 79.13
CA ARG A 397 56.37 82.97 79.40
C ARG A 397 55.09 82.25 78.98
N GLU A 398 55.16 81.39 77.97
CA GLU A 398 54.00 80.63 77.45
C GLU A 398 53.72 79.39 78.33
N LEU A 399 54.77 78.81 78.91
CA LEU A 399 54.69 77.65 79.81
C LEU A 399 54.05 77.97 81.18
N THR A 400 54.13 79.23 81.64
CA THR A 400 53.54 79.65 82.93
C THR A 400 52.05 79.98 82.80
N ALA A 401 51.63 80.62 81.72
CA ALA A 401 50.23 80.97 81.46
C ALA A 401 49.33 79.73 81.26
N LEU A 402 49.87 78.65 80.68
CA LEU A 402 49.19 77.37 80.49
C LEU A 402 48.97 76.60 81.81
N ARG A 403 49.89 76.71 82.78
CA ARG A 403 49.78 76.02 84.09
C ARG A 403 48.75 76.64 85.02
N GLU A 404 48.62 77.96 85.01
CA GLU A 404 47.70 78.71 85.88
C GLU A 404 46.23 78.46 85.51
N LYS A 405 45.91 78.44 84.20
CA LYS A 405 44.54 78.16 83.70
C LYS A 405 44.09 76.70 83.94
N LEU A 406 45.02 75.73 83.92
CA LEU A 406 44.72 74.32 84.16
C LEU A 406 44.33 74.03 85.61
N HIS A 407 44.85 74.79 86.57
CA HIS A 407 44.58 74.59 88.00
C HIS A 407 43.18 75.08 88.39
N GLN A 408 42.75 76.23 87.86
CA GLN A 408 41.46 76.86 88.16
C GLN A 408 40.25 76.05 87.69
N ALA A 409 40.40 75.25 86.63
CA ALA A 409 39.36 74.37 86.11
C ALA A 409 39.11 73.12 86.99
N LYS A 410 40.11 72.66 87.77
CA LYS A 410 40.00 71.44 88.60
C LYS A 410 39.15 71.65 89.86
N GLU A 411 39.18 72.85 90.47
CA GLU A 411 38.43 73.15 91.71
C GLU A 411 36.90 73.29 91.48
N GLN A 412 36.46 73.77 90.32
CA GLN A 412 35.03 73.99 90.04
C GLN A 412 34.25 72.69 89.79
N TYR A 413 34.94 71.60 89.45
CA TYR A 413 34.31 70.31 89.13
C TYR A 413 33.88 69.52 90.38
N GLU A 414 34.60 69.63 91.51
CA GLU A 414 34.29 68.88 92.74
C GLU A 414 33.05 69.40 93.49
N ALA A 415 32.73 70.70 93.39
CA ALA A 415 31.59 71.30 94.08
C ALA A 415 30.21 70.88 93.49
N LEU A 416 30.18 70.53 92.21
CA LEU A 416 28.96 70.15 91.46
C LEU A 416 28.46 68.73 91.81
N GLN A 417 29.35 67.84 92.28
CA GLN A 417 29.04 66.42 92.47
C GLN A 417 28.25 66.11 93.75
N GLU A 418 28.40 66.90 94.82
CA GLU A 418 27.75 66.63 96.12
C GLU A 418 26.28 67.10 96.16
N GLN A 419 25.90 68.10 95.36
CA GLN A 419 24.52 68.63 95.34
C GLN A 419 23.50 67.71 94.66
N THR A 420 23.93 66.84 93.73
CA THR A 420 23.05 65.90 92.98
C THR A 420 22.55 64.72 93.84
N ARG A 421 23.29 64.33 94.87
CA ARG A 421 23.00 63.14 95.70
C ARG A 421 21.79 63.30 96.64
N VAL A 422 21.48 64.52 97.05
CA VAL A 422 20.41 64.82 98.03
C VAL A 422 19.02 64.78 97.39
N ALA A 423 18.89 65.14 96.10
CA ALA A 423 17.62 65.16 95.38
C ALA A 423 17.05 63.76 95.04
N GLN A 424 17.89 62.72 95.03
CA GLN A 424 17.50 61.37 94.61
C GLN A 424 16.66 60.60 95.66
N LYS A 425 16.76 60.98 96.94
CA LYS A 425 16.15 60.23 98.05
C LYS A 425 14.67 60.54 98.28
N GLU A 426 14.16 61.68 97.79
CA GLU A 426 12.76 62.10 97.98
C GLU A 426 11.81 61.60 96.87
N LEU A 427 12.33 61.03 95.78
CA LEU A 427 11.55 60.56 94.62
C LEU A 427 11.04 59.10 94.77
N GLU A 428 11.71 58.27 95.58
CA GLU A 428 11.38 56.85 95.72
C GLU A 428 10.09 56.57 96.53
N GLU A 429 9.65 57.48 97.41
CA GLU A 429 8.43 57.29 98.21
C GLU A 429 7.12 57.50 97.42
N ALA A 430 7.16 58.13 96.24
CA ALA A 430 5.97 58.41 95.41
C ALA A 430 5.60 57.29 94.42
N VAL A 431 6.50 56.33 94.17
CA VAL A 431 6.30 55.22 93.19
C VAL A 431 5.38 54.12 93.73
N THR A 432 5.30 53.99 95.05
CA THR A 432 4.55 52.92 95.73
C THR A 432 3.03 53.06 95.64
N SER A 433 2.49 54.24 95.28
CA SER A 433 1.04 54.43 95.09
C SER A 433 0.51 54.08 93.68
N ALA A 434 1.37 53.82 92.69
CA ALA A 434 0.96 53.48 91.31
C ALA A 434 0.55 51.99 91.12
N LEU A 435 0.73 51.14 92.15
CA LEU A 435 0.52 49.70 92.07
C LEU A 435 -0.96 49.25 92.07
N GLN A 436 -1.91 50.16 92.33
CA GLN A 436 -3.34 49.84 92.47
C GLN A 436 -4.09 49.74 91.12
N GLN A 437 -3.49 50.19 90.00
CA GLN A 437 -4.12 50.19 88.67
C GLN A 437 -3.85 48.91 87.85
N GLU A 438 -2.89 48.07 88.28
CA GLU A 438 -2.42 46.90 87.52
C GLU A 438 -3.25 45.62 87.77
N THR A 439 -4.22 45.66 88.70
CA THR A 439 -5.01 44.48 89.10
C THR A 439 -6.19 44.18 88.16
N GLU A 440 -6.73 45.15 87.40
CA GLU A 440 -7.79 44.91 86.40
C GLU A 440 -7.26 44.45 85.03
N LYS A 441 -6.00 44.76 84.70
CA LYS A 441 -5.31 44.33 83.46
C LYS A 441 -5.05 42.82 83.38
N SER A 442 -4.94 42.15 84.52
CA SER A 442 -4.58 40.72 84.64
C SER A 442 -5.69 39.74 84.20
N LYS A 443 -6.96 40.16 84.24
CA LYS A 443 -8.11 39.29 83.91
C LYS A 443 -8.38 39.22 82.40
N ALA A 444 -8.25 40.35 81.69
CA ALA A 444 -8.38 40.43 80.24
C ALA A 444 -7.24 39.71 79.48
N ALA A 445 -6.02 39.70 80.04
CA ALA A 445 -4.87 39.02 79.42
C ALA A 445 -5.00 37.48 79.40
N LYS A 446 -5.69 36.87 80.37
CA LYS A 446 -5.93 35.41 80.41
C LYS A 446 -6.90 34.95 79.32
N GLU A 447 -7.99 35.68 79.11
CA GLU A 447 -8.98 35.36 78.07
C GLU A 447 -8.44 35.60 76.66
N LEU A 448 -7.60 36.64 76.46
CA LEU A 448 -6.86 36.86 75.22
C LEU A 448 -5.93 35.68 74.89
N ALA A 449 -5.16 35.20 75.87
CA ALA A 449 -4.24 34.08 75.69
C ALA A 449 -4.97 32.76 75.38
N GLU A 450 -6.14 32.53 75.97
CA GLU A 450 -6.95 31.33 75.72
C GLU A 450 -7.59 31.34 74.32
N ASN A 451 -8.13 32.48 73.87
CA ASN A 451 -8.65 32.63 72.51
C ASN A 451 -7.53 32.49 71.46
N LYS A 452 -6.36 33.09 71.69
CA LYS A 452 -5.18 32.93 70.82
C LYS A 452 -4.75 31.47 70.71
N LYS A 453 -4.66 30.74 71.83
CA LYS A 453 -4.29 29.32 71.84
C LYS A 453 -5.31 28.42 71.12
N LYS A 454 -6.60 28.73 71.21
CA LYS A 454 -7.67 28.00 70.48
C LYS A 454 -7.60 28.25 68.98
N ILE A 455 -7.36 29.48 68.55
CA ILE A 455 -7.18 29.83 67.12
C ILE A 455 -5.92 29.17 66.55
N ASP A 456 -4.79 29.26 67.26
CA ASP A 456 -3.53 28.66 66.83
C ASP A 456 -3.63 27.13 66.73
N ALA A 457 -4.29 26.46 67.69
CA ALA A 457 -4.52 25.02 67.63
C ALA A 457 -5.42 24.59 66.44
N LEU A 458 -6.39 25.42 66.04
CA LEU A 458 -7.25 25.14 64.88
C LEU A 458 -6.52 25.43 63.56
N LEU A 459 -5.69 26.48 63.48
CA LEU A 459 -4.82 26.75 62.33
C LEU A 459 -3.80 25.62 62.12
N ASP A 460 -3.13 25.16 63.18
CA ASP A 460 -2.22 24.03 63.16
C ASP A 460 -2.94 22.72 62.74
N TRP A 461 -4.20 22.57 63.14
CA TRP A 461 -5.00 21.42 62.73
C TRP A 461 -5.40 21.48 61.24
N VAL A 462 -5.85 22.62 60.72
CA VAL A 462 -6.18 22.77 59.28
C VAL A 462 -4.94 22.53 58.42
N THR A 463 -3.78 23.05 58.82
CA THR A 463 -2.52 22.84 58.11
C THR A 463 -2.04 21.38 58.20
N SER A 464 -2.27 20.72 59.33
CA SER A 464 -2.01 19.28 59.52
C SER A 464 -2.94 18.40 58.65
N VAL A 465 -4.24 18.67 58.60
CA VAL A 465 -5.22 17.98 57.73
C VAL A 465 -5.00 18.32 56.24
N GLY A 466 -4.40 19.48 55.95
CA GLY A 466 -3.87 19.86 54.65
C GLY A 466 -2.67 19.03 54.21
N SER A 467 -1.79 18.67 55.15
CA SER A 467 -0.50 18.01 54.89
C SER A 467 -0.50 16.49 55.09
N SER A 468 -1.47 15.94 55.84
CA SER A 468 -1.54 14.51 56.19
C SER A 468 -1.99 13.57 55.05
N GLY A 469 -2.27 14.11 53.86
CA GLY A 469 -2.64 13.35 52.66
C GLY A 469 -1.60 12.32 52.19
N GLY A 470 -0.42 12.27 52.80
CA GLY A 470 0.62 11.26 52.53
C GLY A 470 0.85 10.20 53.62
N GLN A 471 0.22 10.28 54.80
CA GLN A 471 0.71 9.53 55.99
C GLN A 471 -0.33 8.66 56.72
N LEU A 472 -1.51 8.45 56.14
CA LEU A 472 -2.53 7.49 56.63
C LEU A 472 -2.34 6.07 56.08
N LEU A 473 -1.12 5.68 55.69
CA LEU A 473 -0.81 4.34 55.17
C LEU A 473 -0.34 3.32 56.21
N THR A 474 -0.22 3.66 57.50
CA THR A 474 0.43 2.74 58.46
C THR A 474 -0.41 2.25 59.63
N ASN A 475 -1.60 2.79 59.94
CA ASN A 475 -2.31 2.38 61.16
C ASN A 475 -3.81 2.13 60.93
N LEU A 476 -4.13 0.91 60.50
CA LEU A 476 -5.40 0.25 60.78
C LEU A 476 -5.06 -1.18 61.26
N PRO A 477 -5.18 -1.47 62.58
CA PRO A 477 -5.01 -2.82 63.09
C PRO A 477 -6.32 -3.60 62.92
N GLY A 478 -6.25 -4.71 62.19
CA GLY A 478 -7.26 -5.78 62.26
C GLY A 478 -7.91 -6.15 60.93
N MET A 479 -7.22 -6.95 60.11
CA MET A 479 -7.76 -8.26 59.73
C MET A 479 -6.62 -9.15 59.23
N GLU A 480 -6.31 -10.15 60.04
CA GLU A 480 -5.26 -11.13 59.86
C GLU A 480 -5.53 -12.05 58.66
N GLN A 481 -4.44 -12.36 57.97
CA GLN A 481 -4.07 -13.69 57.45
C GLN A 481 -5.15 -14.77 57.52
N LEU A 482 -5.76 -15.11 56.38
CA LEU A 482 -6.09 -16.49 56.03
C LEU A 482 -5.88 -16.67 54.53
N SER A 483 -4.63 -16.88 54.15
CA SER A 483 -4.29 -17.64 52.96
C SER A 483 -3.67 -18.95 53.43
N GLU A 484 -3.98 -20.01 52.69
CA GLU A 484 -3.24 -21.29 52.67
C GLU A 484 -3.73 -22.41 53.60
N ALA A 485 -4.81 -23.07 53.17
CA ALA A 485 -4.93 -24.53 53.28
C ALA A 485 -6.06 -25.06 52.38
N SER A 486 -5.73 -25.55 51.19
CA SER A 486 -6.29 -26.76 50.55
C SER A 486 -6.01 -26.79 49.03
N LEU A 487 -4.80 -27.25 48.68
CA LEU A 487 -4.53 -27.87 47.38
C LEU A 487 -4.95 -29.35 47.51
N GLU A 488 -6.09 -29.71 46.92
CA GLU A 488 -6.37 -31.11 46.59
C GLU A 488 -6.79 -31.24 45.12
N LYS A 489 -5.86 -31.82 44.37
CA LYS A 489 -5.96 -32.45 43.05
C LYS A 489 -7.38 -32.81 42.57
N GLY A 490 -7.69 -32.35 41.37
CA GLY A 490 -8.69 -32.95 40.49
C GLY A 490 -8.58 -32.36 39.08
N ALA A 491 -8.05 -33.14 38.14
CA ALA A 491 -7.79 -32.75 36.76
C ALA A 491 -9.08 -32.45 35.98
N LEU A 492 -9.06 -31.43 35.11
CA LEU A 492 -9.65 -31.45 33.75
C LEU A 492 -9.45 -30.12 33.01
N ASP A 493 -8.83 -30.26 31.83
CA ASP A 493 -8.86 -29.47 30.59
C ASP A 493 -8.62 -27.95 30.52
N THR A 494 -7.42 -27.66 29.99
CA THR A 494 -7.10 -26.80 28.84
C THR A 494 -7.90 -25.50 28.55
N THR A 495 -7.14 -24.41 28.61
CA THR A 495 -7.25 -23.15 27.83
C THR A 495 -8.35 -22.17 28.25
N ASP A 496 -8.01 -21.26 29.15
CA ASP A 496 -8.54 -19.90 29.09
C ASP A 496 -7.49 -18.89 29.58
N GLY A 497 -7.35 -17.79 28.85
CA GLY A 497 -6.27 -16.83 28.97
C GLY A 497 -6.44 -15.89 30.16
N TYR A 498 -5.38 -15.77 30.96
CA TYR A 498 -4.95 -14.59 31.73
C TYR A 498 -6.00 -13.45 31.90
N MET A 499 -6.97 -13.64 32.80
CA MET A 499 -7.71 -12.54 33.40
C MET A 499 -6.86 -11.89 34.50
N GLY A 500 -5.95 -11.01 34.09
CA GLY A 500 -5.30 -10.08 34.99
C GLY A 500 -6.34 -9.10 35.53
N VAL A 501 -6.85 -9.36 36.72
CA VAL A 501 -7.77 -8.45 37.42
C VAL A 501 -7.00 -7.16 37.71
N ASN A 502 -7.20 -6.15 36.87
CA ASN A 502 -6.56 -4.85 37.01
C ASN A 502 -7.06 -4.19 38.32
N GLN A 503 -6.15 -3.98 39.28
CA GLN A 503 -6.46 -3.41 40.60
C GLN A 503 -6.68 -1.88 40.57
N ALA A 504 -6.58 -1.24 39.42
CA ALA A 504 -6.66 0.21 39.27
C ALA A 504 -8.04 0.81 39.66
N PRO A 505 -9.19 0.23 39.28
CA PRO A 505 -10.51 0.71 39.74
C PRO A 505 -10.68 0.57 41.26
N GLU A 506 -10.23 -0.55 41.84
CA GLU A 506 -10.29 -0.77 43.29
C GLU A 506 -9.41 0.21 44.08
N LYS A 507 -8.27 0.64 43.51
CA LYS A 507 -7.41 1.67 44.09
C LYS A 507 -8.08 3.05 44.04
N LEU A 508 -8.78 3.39 42.94
CA LEU A 508 -9.54 4.64 42.82
C LEU A 508 -10.70 4.70 43.83
N ASP A 509 -11.39 3.57 44.04
CA ASP A 509 -12.45 3.45 45.04
C ASP A 509 -11.92 3.70 46.46
N LYS A 510 -10.75 3.13 46.79
CA LYS A 510 -10.07 3.39 48.07
C LYS A 510 -9.67 4.86 48.22
N GLN A 511 -9.20 5.50 47.16
CA GLN A 511 -8.85 6.92 47.16
C GLN A 511 -10.07 7.82 47.36
N ARG A 512 -11.21 7.50 46.73
CA ARG A 512 -12.48 8.20 46.94
C ARG A 512 -12.93 8.11 48.39
N GLU A 513 -12.94 6.92 48.98
CA GLU A 513 -13.37 6.76 50.38
C GLU A 513 -12.43 7.49 51.35
N MET A 514 -11.12 7.54 51.08
CA MET A 514 -10.17 8.35 51.84
C MET A 514 -10.48 9.86 51.76
N MET A 515 -10.69 10.40 50.56
CA MET A 515 -11.01 11.82 50.36
C MET A 515 -12.36 12.20 50.99
N LYS A 516 -13.34 11.29 50.92
CA LYS A 516 -14.64 11.44 51.57
C LYS A 516 -14.51 11.47 53.10
N ALA A 517 -13.67 10.61 53.67
CA ALA A 517 -13.38 10.63 55.10
C ALA A 517 -12.73 11.96 55.54
N ARG A 518 -11.75 12.46 54.76
CA ARG A 518 -11.12 13.78 55.00
C ARG A 518 -12.12 14.92 54.93
N HIS A 519 -13.00 14.92 53.93
CA HIS A 519 -14.05 15.94 53.80
C HIS A 519 -15.01 15.90 55.00
N GLN A 520 -15.39 14.69 55.45
CA GLN A 520 -16.26 14.50 56.60
C GLN A 520 -15.60 14.92 57.92
N GLU A 521 -14.29 14.75 58.04
CA GLU A 521 -13.50 15.25 59.17
C GLU A 521 -13.50 16.80 59.23
N LEU A 522 -13.31 17.48 58.10
CA LEU A 522 -13.43 18.95 58.01
C LEU A 522 -14.83 19.46 58.37
N LEU A 523 -15.88 18.75 57.95
CA LEU A 523 -17.26 19.06 58.32
C LEU A 523 -17.51 18.84 59.82
N SER A 524 -16.93 17.81 60.42
CA SER A 524 -17.10 17.51 61.85
C SER A 524 -16.58 18.63 62.77
N GLN A 525 -15.54 19.35 62.32
CA GLN A 525 -14.96 20.47 63.07
C GLN A 525 -15.65 21.82 62.80
N GLN A 526 -16.61 21.89 61.87
CA GLN A 526 -17.27 23.14 61.47
C GLN A 526 -17.82 23.93 62.66
N GLN A 527 -18.45 23.25 63.62
CA GLN A 527 -18.99 23.88 64.82
C GLN A 527 -17.87 24.47 65.71
N ASN A 528 -16.72 23.82 65.80
CA ASN A 528 -15.58 24.30 66.60
C ASN A 528 -14.97 25.57 65.98
N PHE A 529 -14.85 25.65 64.65
CA PHE A 529 -14.42 26.88 63.96
C PHE A 529 -15.41 28.03 64.16
N ILE A 530 -16.71 27.75 64.08
CA ILE A 530 -17.76 28.75 64.31
C ILE A 530 -17.69 29.28 65.74
N LEU A 531 -17.59 28.39 66.74
CA LEU A 531 -17.54 28.78 68.15
C LEU A 531 -16.26 29.56 68.48
N ALA A 532 -15.09 29.12 68.01
CA ALA A 532 -13.82 29.82 68.23
C ALA A 532 -13.81 31.21 67.58
N THR A 533 -14.40 31.32 66.38
CA THR A 533 -14.58 32.59 65.69
C THR A 533 -15.51 33.53 66.47
N GLN A 534 -16.66 33.02 66.93
CA GLN A 534 -17.63 33.81 67.68
C GLN A 534 -17.11 34.22 69.06
N SER A 535 -16.36 33.35 69.75
CA SER A 535 -15.78 33.66 71.07
C SER A 535 -14.71 34.72 70.97
N ALA A 536 -13.84 34.65 69.95
CA ALA A 536 -12.80 35.64 69.73
C ALA A 536 -13.36 36.97 69.20
N GLN A 537 -14.42 36.95 68.37
CA GLN A 537 -15.13 38.16 67.96
C GLN A 537 -15.87 38.82 69.13
N ALA A 538 -16.58 38.05 69.95
CA ALA A 538 -17.27 38.58 71.14
C ALA A 538 -16.27 39.16 72.15
N PHE A 539 -15.08 38.56 72.28
CA PHE A 539 -13.99 39.10 73.09
C PHE A 539 -13.46 40.44 72.56
N LEU A 540 -13.28 40.56 71.24
CA LEU A 540 -12.92 41.83 70.58
C LEU A 540 -13.99 42.91 70.80
N ASP A 541 -15.27 42.55 70.70
CA ASP A 541 -16.39 43.48 70.86
C ASP A 541 -16.56 43.96 72.31
N GLN A 542 -16.29 43.10 73.30
CA GLN A 542 -16.44 43.41 74.73
C GLN A 542 -15.19 44.07 75.37
N HIS A 543 -13.99 43.67 74.97
CA HIS A 543 -12.74 44.06 75.62
C HIS A 543 -11.75 44.82 74.71
N GLY A 544 -12.10 45.11 73.46
CA GLY A 544 -11.22 45.79 72.49
C GLY A 544 -10.71 47.16 72.92
N HIS A 545 -11.44 47.88 73.78
CA HIS A 545 -11.04 49.18 74.31
C HIS A 545 -9.90 49.14 75.36
N ASN A 546 -9.55 47.95 75.87
CA ASN A 546 -8.50 47.75 76.87
C ASN A 546 -7.23 47.06 76.31
N LEU A 547 -7.21 46.75 75.01
CA LEU A 547 -6.10 46.09 74.32
C LEU A 547 -5.26 47.13 73.56
N THR A 548 -4.00 46.80 73.29
CA THR A 548 -3.18 47.61 72.39
C THR A 548 -3.66 47.45 70.94
N PRO A 549 -3.60 48.51 70.11
CA PRO A 549 -4.00 48.44 68.70
C PRO A 549 -3.34 47.27 67.94
N GLU A 550 -2.09 46.96 68.28
CA GLU A 550 -1.30 45.87 67.71
C GLU A 550 -1.85 44.48 68.08
N GLU A 551 -2.29 44.27 69.33
CA GLU A 551 -2.89 43.00 69.78
C GLU A 551 -4.28 42.78 69.18
N GLN A 552 -5.05 43.87 69.01
CA GLN A 552 -6.36 43.84 68.37
C GLN A 552 -6.24 43.49 66.88
N GLN A 553 -5.27 44.11 66.19
CA GLN A 553 -4.98 43.83 64.78
C GLN A 553 -4.50 42.38 64.58
N MET A 554 -3.57 41.89 65.41
CA MET A 554 -3.05 40.52 65.30
C MET A 554 -4.15 39.45 65.51
N LEU A 555 -5.06 39.65 66.48
CA LEU A 555 -6.17 38.70 66.68
C LEU A 555 -7.19 38.76 65.53
N GLN A 556 -7.44 39.94 64.95
CA GLN A 556 -8.28 40.09 63.75
C GLN A 556 -7.65 39.45 62.50
N GLU A 557 -6.34 39.61 62.29
CA GLU A 557 -5.60 38.96 61.19
C GLU A 557 -5.64 37.44 61.32
N LYS A 558 -5.36 36.88 62.51
CA LYS A 558 -5.46 35.42 62.74
C LYS A 558 -6.88 34.87 62.59
N LEU A 559 -7.90 35.65 62.97
CA LEU A 559 -9.30 35.28 62.74
C LEU A 559 -9.66 35.28 61.25
N GLY A 560 -9.14 36.25 60.49
CA GLY A 560 -9.26 36.29 59.04
C GLY A 560 -8.60 35.09 58.39
N GLU A 561 -7.35 34.79 58.77
CA GLU A 561 -6.58 33.65 58.28
C GLU A 561 -7.28 32.32 58.59
N LEU A 562 -7.79 32.12 59.80
CA LEU A 562 -8.50 30.90 60.19
C LEU A 562 -9.77 30.68 59.35
N LYS A 563 -10.56 31.75 59.13
CA LYS A 563 -11.76 31.68 58.30
C LYS A 563 -11.43 31.36 56.85
N GLU A 564 -10.42 32.03 56.30
CA GLU A 564 -10.01 31.87 54.91
C GLU A 564 -9.40 30.48 54.66
N GLN A 565 -8.49 30.03 55.51
CA GLN A 565 -7.86 28.71 55.39
C GLN A 565 -8.86 27.56 55.56
N TYR A 566 -9.76 27.64 56.55
CA TYR A 566 -10.80 26.62 56.71
C TYR A 566 -11.77 26.59 55.53
N SER A 567 -12.24 27.76 55.08
CA SER A 567 -13.13 27.87 53.92
C SER A 567 -12.46 27.34 52.64
N THR A 568 -11.19 27.68 52.43
CA THR A 568 -10.41 27.24 51.27
C THR A 568 -10.15 25.73 51.33
N SER A 569 -9.75 25.20 52.50
CA SER A 569 -9.53 23.76 52.68
C SER A 569 -10.81 22.93 52.52
N LEU A 570 -11.96 23.44 52.98
CA LEU A 570 -13.25 22.78 52.81
C LEU A 570 -13.68 22.79 51.34
N ALA A 571 -13.60 23.94 50.66
CA ALA A 571 -13.91 24.06 49.25
C ALA A 571 -12.99 23.21 48.36
N GLN A 572 -11.69 23.18 48.67
CA GLN A 572 -10.70 22.34 47.99
C GLN A 572 -11.01 20.86 48.17
N SER A 573 -11.28 20.41 49.41
CA SER A 573 -11.63 19.02 49.69
C SER A 573 -12.93 18.58 49.01
N GLU A 574 -13.93 19.47 48.92
CA GLU A 574 -15.18 19.20 48.19
C GLU A 574 -14.94 19.09 46.67
N ALA A 575 -14.11 19.98 46.12
CA ALA A 575 -13.74 19.97 44.70
C ALA A 575 -12.95 18.71 44.33
N GLU A 576 -11.93 18.34 45.11
CA GLU A 576 -11.14 17.11 44.93
C GLU A 576 -12.02 15.85 44.97
N LEU A 577 -12.96 15.78 45.93
CA LEU A 577 -13.90 14.66 46.04
C LEU A 577 -14.85 14.58 44.84
N LYS A 578 -15.43 15.72 44.39
CA LYS A 578 -16.29 15.78 43.20
C LYS A 578 -15.53 15.38 41.94
N GLN A 579 -14.29 15.82 41.80
CA GLN A 579 -13.46 15.44 40.65
C GLN A 579 -13.21 13.92 40.64
N VAL A 580 -12.73 13.33 41.74
CA VAL A 580 -12.49 11.86 41.81
C VAL A 580 -13.78 11.07 41.60
N GLN A 581 -14.92 11.57 42.08
CA GLN A 581 -16.23 10.99 41.77
C GLN A 581 -16.51 10.95 40.27
N THR A 582 -16.39 12.08 39.59
CA THR A 582 -16.66 12.16 38.15
C THR A 582 -15.70 11.29 37.33
N LEU A 583 -14.43 11.19 37.75
CA LEU A 583 -13.46 10.29 37.10
C LEU A 583 -13.87 8.82 37.26
N GLN A 584 -14.33 8.43 38.45
CA GLN A 584 -14.82 7.07 38.70
C GLN A 584 -16.06 6.76 37.85
N ASP A 585 -17.02 7.69 37.78
CA ASP A 585 -18.25 7.51 37.00
C ASP A 585 -17.96 7.37 35.50
N GLU A 586 -17.07 8.21 34.95
CA GLU A 586 -16.64 8.12 33.55
C GLU A 586 -15.80 6.86 33.29
N LEU A 587 -14.94 6.43 34.23
CA LEU A 587 -14.18 5.19 34.12
C LEU A 587 -15.10 3.96 34.11
N GLN A 588 -16.10 3.93 35.00
CA GLN A 588 -17.08 2.85 35.05
C GLN A 588 -17.88 2.78 33.75
N LYS A 589 -18.28 3.93 33.22
CA LYS A 589 -18.97 4.03 31.93
C LYS A 589 -18.09 3.51 30.79
N PHE A 590 -16.84 3.94 30.70
CA PHE A 590 -15.89 3.45 29.71
C PHE A 590 -15.72 1.92 29.79
N LEU A 591 -15.54 1.37 31.00
CA LEU A 591 -15.38 -0.08 31.19
C LEU A 591 -16.63 -0.87 30.80
N GLN A 592 -17.82 -0.30 30.99
CA GLN A 592 -19.08 -0.89 30.53
C GLN A 592 -19.18 -0.87 29.00
N ASP A 593 -18.97 0.29 28.38
CA ASP A 593 -18.99 0.46 26.92
C ASP A 593 -17.95 -0.47 26.25
N HIS A 594 -16.73 -0.53 26.81
CA HIS A 594 -15.65 -1.40 26.34
C HIS A 594 -16.03 -2.88 26.41
N ARG A 595 -16.63 -3.34 27.53
CA ARG A 595 -17.05 -4.73 27.71
C ARG A 595 -18.12 -5.15 26.70
N GLU A 596 -19.09 -4.30 26.42
CA GLU A 596 -20.14 -4.57 25.44
C GLU A 596 -19.55 -4.73 24.04
N PHE A 597 -18.62 -3.84 23.67
CA PHE A 597 -17.89 -3.91 22.41
C PHE A 597 -16.97 -5.13 22.31
N GLU A 598 -16.24 -5.45 23.39
CA GLU A 598 -15.38 -6.65 23.50
C GLU A 598 -16.20 -7.94 23.31
N SER A 599 -17.37 -8.03 23.96
CA SER A 599 -18.27 -9.17 23.79
C SER A 599 -18.78 -9.31 22.36
N TRP A 600 -18.99 -8.20 21.65
CA TRP A 600 -19.32 -8.22 20.22
C TRP A 600 -18.12 -8.65 19.37
N LEU A 601 -16.92 -8.12 19.63
CA LEU A 601 -15.70 -8.52 18.93
C LEU A 601 -15.48 -10.03 19.00
N GLU A 602 -15.58 -10.64 20.19
CA GLU A 602 -15.41 -12.09 20.38
C GLU A 602 -16.43 -12.92 19.58
N ARG A 603 -17.70 -12.51 19.60
CA ARG A 603 -18.76 -13.18 18.83
C ARG A 603 -18.51 -13.07 17.33
N SER A 604 -18.13 -11.89 16.86
CA SER A 604 -17.87 -11.61 15.45
C SER A 604 -16.60 -12.30 14.95
N GLU A 605 -15.54 -12.34 15.74
CA GLU A 605 -14.32 -13.11 15.45
C GLU A 605 -14.62 -14.60 15.32
N LYS A 606 -15.46 -15.15 16.20
CA LYS A 606 -15.90 -16.56 16.12
C LYS A 606 -16.80 -16.83 14.91
N GLU A 607 -17.72 -15.92 14.59
CA GLU A 607 -18.55 -16.03 13.38
C GLU A 607 -17.69 -16.02 12.11
N LEU A 608 -16.68 -15.16 12.07
CA LEU A 608 -15.72 -15.09 10.99
C LEU A 608 -14.91 -16.40 10.89
N GLU A 609 -14.43 -16.96 12.00
CA GLU A 609 -13.74 -18.26 12.00
C GLU A 609 -14.65 -19.38 11.48
N ASN A 610 -15.93 -19.38 11.85
CA ASN A 610 -16.92 -20.34 11.35
C ASN A 610 -17.22 -20.17 9.84
N MET A 611 -17.02 -18.97 9.27
CA MET A 611 -17.11 -18.78 7.82
C MET A 611 -15.90 -19.35 7.09
N HIS A 612 -14.69 -19.25 7.66
CA HIS A 612 -13.50 -19.87 7.09
C HIS A 612 -13.58 -21.40 7.07
N LYS A 613 -14.23 -22.01 8.09
CA LYS A 613 -14.51 -23.46 8.16
C LYS A 613 -15.73 -23.90 7.33
N GLY A 614 -16.32 -22.99 6.55
CA GLY A 614 -17.51 -23.27 5.74
C GLY A 614 -17.23 -24.25 4.60
N ASP A 615 -18.29 -24.84 4.03
CA ASP A 615 -18.19 -25.68 2.84
C ASP A 615 -17.69 -24.86 1.64
N SER A 616 -16.64 -25.35 1.01
CA SER A 616 -15.98 -24.74 -0.16
C SER A 616 -16.58 -25.17 -1.50
N SER A 617 -17.60 -26.03 -1.48
CA SER A 617 -18.24 -26.50 -2.69
C SER A 617 -18.82 -25.34 -3.53
N PRO A 618 -18.79 -25.43 -4.88
CA PRO A 618 -19.32 -24.39 -5.76
C PRO A 618 -20.78 -24.01 -5.46
N GLU A 619 -21.59 -24.95 -4.96
CA GLU A 619 -22.99 -24.77 -4.60
C GLU A 619 -23.17 -24.01 -3.27
N ALA A 620 -22.25 -24.20 -2.32
CA ALA A 620 -22.30 -23.57 -1.01
C ALA A 620 -21.74 -22.13 -1.03
N LEU A 621 -20.72 -21.85 -1.86
CA LEU A 621 -20.05 -20.55 -1.94
C LEU A 621 -20.98 -19.33 -2.13
N PRO A 622 -22.03 -19.35 -2.99
CA PRO A 622 -22.95 -18.22 -3.12
C PRO A 622 -23.68 -17.88 -1.80
N SER A 623 -24.02 -18.91 -1.01
CA SER A 623 -24.69 -18.72 0.27
C SER A 623 -23.73 -18.17 1.33
N LEU A 624 -22.49 -18.64 1.33
CA LEU A 624 -21.42 -18.18 2.21
C LEU A 624 -21.02 -16.73 1.89
N LEU A 625 -20.90 -16.37 0.61
CA LEU A 625 -20.62 -15.01 0.18
C LEU A 625 -21.73 -14.04 0.61
N LYS A 626 -23.00 -14.47 0.51
CA LYS A 626 -24.12 -13.66 1.01
C LYS A 626 -24.05 -13.47 2.53
N ARG A 627 -23.69 -14.52 3.28
CA ARG A 627 -23.49 -14.45 4.75
C ARG A 627 -22.36 -13.49 5.10
N GLN A 628 -21.21 -13.61 4.41
CA GLN A 628 -20.07 -12.71 4.58
C GLN A 628 -20.45 -11.25 4.26
N GLY A 629 -21.25 -11.00 3.22
CA GLY A 629 -21.73 -9.67 2.89
C GLY A 629 -22.56 -9.04 4.01
N SER A 630 -23.55 -9.77 4.54
CA SER A 630 -24.35 -9.30 5.69
C SER A 630 -23.49 -9.10 6.94
N PHE A 631 -22.54 -10.00 7.20
CA PHE A 631 -21.59 -9.85 8.31
C PHE A 631 -20.65 -8.64 8.13
N SER A 632 -20.21 -8.35 6.90
CA SER A 632 -19.40 -7.17 6.60
C SER A 632 -20.16 -5.87 6.86
N GLU A 633 -21.45 -5.82 6.53
CA GLU A 633 -22.31 -4.67 6.85
C GLU A 633 -22.42 -4.47 8.36
N ASP A 634 -22.59 -5.56 9.13
CA ASP A 634 -22.60 -5.55 10.60
C ASP A 634 -21.29 -4.98 11.16
N VAL A 635 -20.13 -5.51 10.73
CA VAL A 635 -18.79 -5.05 11.14
C VAL A 635 -18.56 -3.58 10.80
N ILE A 636 -19.06 -3.08 9.67
CA ILE A 636 -18.96 -1.66 9.31
C ILE A 636 -19.83 -0.80 10.23
N SER A 637 -21.03 -1.25 10.59
CA SER A 637 -21.93 -0.50 11.47
C SER A 637 -21.33 -0.30 12.88
N HIS A 638 -20.66 -1.32 13.41
CA HIS A 638 -19.96 -1.29 14.69
C HIS A 638 -18.69 -0.42 14.72
N LYS A 639 -18.29 0.19 13.59
CA LYS A 639 -17.31 1.28 13.59
C LYS A 639 -17.76 2.46 14.45
N GLY A 640 -19.07 2.71 14.49
CA GLY A 640 -19.67 3.73 15.34
C GLY A 640 -19.44 3.44 16.82
N ASP A 641 -19.60 2.18 17.23
CA ASP A 641 -19.43 1.75 18.62
C ASP A 641 -17.97 1.85 19.07
N LEU A 642 -17.01 1.48 18.21
CA LEU A 642 -15.60 1.74 18.49
C LEU A 642 -15.32 3.23 18.73
N ARG A 643 -15.96 4.12 17.96
CA ARG A 643 -15.84 5.57 18.18
C ARG A 643 -16.44 5.99 19.53
N PHE A 644 -17.58 5.43 19.93
CA PHE A 644 -18.18 5.71 21.24
C PHE A 644 -17.28 5.27 22.39
N VAL A 645 -16.75 4.04 22.33
CA VAL A 645 -15.78 3.51 23.30
C VAL A 645 -14.52 4.37 23.34
N THR A 646 -14.04 4.83 22.18
CA THR A 646 -12.89 5.75 22.09
C THR A 646 -13.17 7.10 22.75
N ILE A 647 -14.37 7.66 22.53
CA ILE A 647 -14.77 8.93 23.15
C ILE A 647 -14.92 8.76 24.67
N SER A 648 -15.51 7.67 25.17
CA SER A 648 -15.63 7.45 26.61
C SER A 648 -14.25 7.23 27.25
N GLY A 649 -13.35 6.48 26.60
CA GLY A 649 -11.98 6.33 27.08
C GLY A 649 -11.18 7.65 27.05
N GLN A 650 -11.32 8.45 25.99
CA GLN A 650 -10.66 9.76 25.91
C GLN A 650 -11.15 10.72 27.00
N LYS A 651 -12.45 10.72 27.33
CA LYS A 651 -12.99 11.51 28.45
C LYS A 651 -12.35 11.15 29.78
N VAL A 652 -12.14 9.85 30.03
CA VAL A 652 -11.43 9.39 31.24
C VAL A 652 -9.99 9.91 31.24
N LEU A 653 -9.29 9.83 30.11
CA LEU A 653 -7.92 10.34 29.98
C LEU A 653 -7.83 11.86 30.16
N ASP A 654 -8.75 12.62 29.57
CA ASP A 654 -8.80 14.08 29.68
C ASP A 654 -9.07 14.51 31.12
N MET A 655 -10.03 13.83 31.78
CA MET A 655 -10.33 14.07 33.19
C MET A 655 -9.12 13.72 34.05
N GLU A 656 -8.48 12.56 33.85
CA GLU A 656 -7.27 12.13 34.57
C GLU A 656 -6.09 13.11 34.41
N ASN A 657 -5.83 13.59 33.19
CA ASN A 657 -4.78 14.56 32.91
C ASN A 657 -5.03 15.91 33.60
N SER A 658 -6.30 16.29 33.78
CA SER A 658 -6.66 17.50 34.53
C SER A 658 -6.33 17.42 36.03
N PHE A 659 -6.17 16.21 36.61
CA PHE A 659 -5.74 16.04 38.01
C PHE A 659 -4.23 16.23 38.22
N LYS A 660 -3.42 16.12 37.16
CA LYS A 660 -1.97 16.07 37.27
C LYS A 660 -1.32 16.88 36.15
N GLU A 661 -1.22 18.19 36.33
CA GLU A 661 -0.28 18.99 35.54
C GLU A 661 1.16 18.50 35.82
N GLY A 662 1.71 17.67 34.91
CA GLY A 662 3.15 17.38 34.83
C GLY A 662 3.72 16.16 35.58
N LYS A 663 2.97 15.08 35.83
CA LYS A 663 3.52 13.81 36.40
C LYS A 663 3.18 12.56 35.56
N GLU A 664 3.93 11.47 35.80
CA GLU A 664 3.87 10.17 35.08
C GLU A 664 2.44 9.61 34.85
N PRO A 665 2.24 8.80 33.77
CA PRO A 665 0.97 8.17 33.46
C PRO A 665 0.46 7.34 34.64
N SER A 666 -0.77 7.60 35.08
CA SER A 666 -1.40 6.83 36.15
C SER A 666 -1.84 5.45 35.63
N GLU A 667 -1.94 4.47 36.53
CA GLU A 667 -2.31 3.09 36.22
C GLU A 667 -3.66 3.00 35.48
N ILE A 668 -4.58 3.93 35.77
CA ILE A 668 -5.90 4.05 35.10
C ILE A 668 -5.71 4.50 33.65
N GLY A 669 -4.93 5.55 33.41
CA GLY A 669 -4.64 6.02 32.05
C GLY A 669 -3.96 4.97 31.18
N ASN A 670 -3.05 4.17 31.74
CA ASN A 670 -2.45 3.06 31.01
C ASN A 670 -3.48 1.97 30.70
N LEU A 671 -4.31 1.57 31.68
CA LEU A 671 -5.40 0.61 31.47
C LEU A 671 -6.36 1.03 30.34
N VAL A 672 -6.78 2.30 30.34
CA VAL A 672 -7.68 2.84 29.31
C VAL A 672 -7.00 2.83 27.94
N LYS A 673 -5.74 3.28 27.86
CA LYS A 673 -4.97 3.25 26.60
C LYS A 673 -4.78 1.84 26.07
N ASP A 674 -4.44 0.88 26.92
CA ASP A 674 -4.23 -0.51 26.53
C ASP A 674 -5.53 -1.14 26.02
N LYS A 675 -6.66 -0.93 26.71
CA LYS A 675 -7.98 -1.42 26.28
C LYS A 675 -8.46 -0.78 24.98
N LEU A 676 -8.24 0.52 24.80
CA LEU A 676 -8.58 1.21 23.54
C LEU A 676 -7.72 0.72 22.38
N LYS A 677 -6.42 0.50 22.63
CA LYS A 677 -5.49 -0.04 21.64
C LYS A 677 -5.92 -1.45 21.21
N ASP A 678 -6.16 -2.35 22.17
CA ASP A 678 -6.62 -3.72 21.90
C ASP A 678 -7.93 -3.73 21.09
N ALA A 679 -8.94 -2.97 21.52
CA ALA A 679 -10.22 -2.88 20.82
C ALA A 679 -10.06 -2.36 19.38
N THR A 680 -9.18 -1.37 19.17
CA THR A 680 -8.91 -0.79 17.85
C THR A 680 -8.17 -1.78 16.95
N GLU A 681 -7.17 -2.48 17.48
CA GLU A 681 -6.38 -3.48 16.75
C GLU A 681 -7.25 -4.69 16.37
N ARG A 682 -8.03 -5.23 17.32
CA ARG A 682 -8.96 -6.35 17.08
C ARG A 682 -10.05 -5.99 16.07
N TYR A 683 -10.68 -4.82 16.20
CA TYR A 683 -11.65 -4.35 15.21
C TYR A 683 -11.04 -4.23 13.81
N THR A 684 -9.86 -3.61 13.70
CA THR A 684 -9.18 -3.42 12.41
C THR A 684 -8.76 -4.76 11.80
N ALA A 685 -8.30 -5.71 12.62
CA ALA A 685 -7.99 -7.07 12.21
C ALA A 685 -9.25 -7.83 11.75
N LEU A 686 -10.36 -7.72 12.48
CA LEU A 686 -11.64 -8.33 12.12
C LEU A 686 -12.17 -7.78 10.80
N HIS A 687 -12.21 -6.45 10.65
CA HIS A 687 -12.66 -5.78 9.43
C HIS A 687 -11.78 -6.18 8.24
N SER A 688 -10.46 -6.11 8.36
CA SER A 688 -9.54 -6.51 7.27
C SER A 688 -9.67 -7.99 6.91
N LYS A 689 -9.76 -8.90 7.89
CA LYS A 689 -10.01 -10.33 7.63
C LYS A 689 -11.35 -10.56 6.95
N CYS A 690 -12.41 -9.88 7.37
CA CYS A 690 -13.73 -9.96 6.75
C CYS A 690 -13.71 -9.51 5.29
N THR A 691 -13.07 -8.37 4.99
CA THR A 691 -12.94 -7.86 3.61
C THR A 691 -12.11 -8.82 2.73
N ARG A 692 -11.01 -9.37 3.28
CA ARG A 692 -10.21 -10.38 2.58
C ARG A 692 -11.01 -11.63 2.28
N LEU A 693 -11.79 -12.14 3.24
CA LEU A 693 -12.68 -13.28 3.03
C LEU A 693 -13.70 -13.00 1.91
N GLY A 694 -14.33 -11.82 1.92
CA GLY A 694 -15.26 -11.45 0.84
C GLY A 694 -14.60 -11.38 -0.54
N SER A 695 -13.37 -10.87 -0.61
CA SER A 695 -12.59 -10.83 -1.85
C SER A 695 -12.20 -12.24 -2.32
N HIS A 696 -11.75 -13.09 -1.39
CA HIS A 696 -11.41 -14.50 -1.63
C HIS A 696 -12.61 -15.29 -2.16
N LEU A 697 -13.77 -15.18 -1.50
CA LEU A 697 -14.99 -15.87 -1.92
C LEU A 697 -15.48 -15.42 -3.30
N ASN A 698 -15.39 -14.12 -3.63
CA ASN A 698 -15.73 -13.63 -4.97
C ASN A 698 -14.77 -14.16 -6.05
N MET A 699 -13.46 -14.18 -5.76
CA MET A 699 -12.45 -14.73 -6.65
C MET A 699 -12.70 -16.23 -6.90
N LEU A 700 -12.86 -17.02 -5.83
CA LEU A 700 -13.18 -18.45 -5.91
C LEU A 700 -14.44 -18.70 -6.74
N LEU A 701 -15.52 -17.99 -6.44
CA LEU A 701 -16.78 -18.14 -7.15
C LEU A 701 -16.65 -17.81 -8.64
N GLY A 702 -15.87 -16.78 -8.98
CA GLY A 702 -15.57 -16.39 -10.35
C GLY A 702 -14.78 -17.48 -11.09
N GLN A 703 -13.78 -18.08 -10.45
CA GLN A 703 -12.99 -19.17 -11.03
C GLN A 703 -13.83 -20.44 -11.21
N TYR A 704 -14.64 -20.82 -10.21
CA TYR A 704 -15.57 -21.94 -10.32
C TYR A 704 -16.61 -21.74 -11.43
N HIS A 705 -17.12 -20.52 -11.62
CA HIS A 705 -18.02 -20.24 -12.74
C HIS A 705 -17.32 -20.40 -14.10
N GLN A 706 -16.07 -19.94 -14.23
CA GLN A 706 -15.31 -20.12 -15.47
C GLN A 706 -15.01 -21.60 -15.75
N PHE A 707 -14.64 -22.34 -14.70
CA PHE A 707 -14.43 -23.78 -14.76
C PHE A 707 -15.70 -24.51 -15.19
N GLN A 708 -16.81 -24.28 -14.47
CA GLN A 708 -18.08 -24.95 -14.72
C GLN A 708 -18.63 -24.64 -16.12
N ASN A 709 -18.63 -23.37 -16.54
CA ASN A 709 -19.08 -23.01 -17.89
C ASN A 709 -18.25 -23.69 -18.98
N SER A 710 -16.93 -23.81 -18.78
CA SER A 710 -16.04 -24.49 -19.73
C SER A 710 -16.28 -26.00 -19.72
N ALA A 711 -16.45 -26.60 -18.53
CA ALA A 711 -16.72 -28.02 -18.35
C ALA A 711 -18.08 -28.41 -18.96
N ASP A 712 -19.15 -27.68 -18.65
CA ASP A 712 -20.50 -27.92 -19.19
C ASP A 712 -20.53 -27.80 -20.71
N SER A 713 -19.88 -26.77 -21.26
CA SER A 713 -19.79 -26.58 -22.71
C SER A 713 -19.04 -27.73 -23.39
N LEU A 714 -17.91 -28.17 -22.81
CA LEU A 714 -17.13 -29.28 -23.33
C LEU A 714 -17.87 -30.61 -23.21
N GLN A 715 -18.57 -30.86 -22.10
CA GLN A 715 -19.37 -32.06 -21.91
C GLN A 715 -20.53 -32.14 -22.90
N ALA A 716 -21.27 -31.05 -23.10
CA ALA A 716 -22.37 -31.02 -24.07
C ALA A 716 -21.88 -31.26 -25.51
N TRP A 717 -20.75 -30.65 -25.88
CA TRP A 717 -20.13 -30.90 -27.17
C TRP A 717 -19.61 -32.34 -27.29
N MET A 718 -18.91 -32.87 -26.28
CA MET A 718 -18.41 -34.25 -26.30
C MET A 718 -19.54 -35.26 -26.43
N GLN A 719 -20.66 -35.10 -25.72
CA GLN A 719 -21.83 -35.99 -25.88
C GLN A 719 -22.35 -36.00 -27.32
N THR A 720 -22.34 -34.84 -27.98
CA THR A 720 -22.75 -34.73 -29.39
C THR A 720 -21.72 -35.40 -30.31
N CYS A 721 -20.43 -35.19 -30.05
CA CYS A 721 -19.33 -35.80 -30.81
C CYS A 721 -19.31 -37.33 -30.62
N GLU A 722 -19.48 -37.83 -29.40
CA GLU A 722 -19.60 -39.24 -29.06
C GLU A 722 -20.75 -39.90 -29.82
N ALA A 723 -21.94 -39.28 -29.87
CA ALA A 723 -23.06 -39.80 -30.65
C ALA A 723 -22.75 -39.85 -32.16
N ASN A 724 -22.04 -38.84 -32.70
CA ASN A 724 -21.61 -38.83 -34.10
C ASN A 724 -20.57 -39.92 -34.39
N VAL A 725 -19.60 -40.11 -33.48
CA VAL A 725 -18.59 -41.17 -33.58
C VAL A 725 -19.22 -42.55 -33.44
N GLU A 726 -20.13 -42.75 -32.49
CA GLU A 726 -20.86 -44.02 -32.31
C GLU A 726 -21.64 -44.39 -33.58
N LYS A 727 -22.32 -43.41 -34.20
CA LYS A 727 -22.99 -43.60 -35.48
C LYS A 727 -22.00 -44.00 -36.57
N LEU A 728 -20.87 -43.28 -36.68
CA LEU A 728 -19.86 -43.52 -37.71
C LEU A 728 -19.12 -44.86 -37.54
N LEU A 729 -18.97 -45.35 -36.30
CA LEU A 729 -18.43 -46.67 -35.98
C LEU A 729 -19.45 -47.78 -36.23
N SER A 730 -20.74 -47.50 -36.04
CA SER A 730 -21.83 -48.43 -36.34
C SER A 730 -22.02 -48.64 -37.85
N ASP A 731 -21.69 -47.62 -38.66
CA ASP A 731 -21.68 -47.75 -40.10
C ASP A 731 -20.60 -48.75 -40.55
N THR A 732 -21.01 -49.82 -41.23
CA THR A 732 -20.09 -50.80 -41.79
C THR A 732 -19.09 -50.11 -42.72
N VAL A 733 -17.82 -50.51 -42.67
CA VAL A 733 -16.81 -50.07 -43.65
C VAL A 733 -17.31 -50.49 -45.03
N ALA A 734 -17.68 -49.52 -45.87
CA ALA A 734 -18.16 -49.81 -47.21
C ALA A 734 -17.04 -50.43 -48.04
N SER A 735 -17.39 -51.13 -49.13
CA SER A 735 -16.37 -51.64 -50.06
C SER A 735 -16.28 -50.84 -51.35
N ASP A 736 -17.31 -50.04 -51.66
CA ASP A 736 -17.27 -49.11 -52.77
C ASP A 736 -16.28 -47.96 -52.48
N PRO A 737 -15.34 -47.64 -53.39
CA PRO A 737 -14.36 -46.58 -53.17
C PRO A 737 -14.97 -45.19 -52.99
N GLY A 738 -16.10 -44.89 -53.65
CA GLY A 738 -16.78 -43.60 -53.54
C GLY A 738 -17.39 -43.42 -52.15
N VAL A 739 -18.10 -44.45 -51.67
CA VAL A 739 -18.68 -44.45 -50.31
C VAL A 739 -17.57 -44.44 -49.24
N LEU A 740 -16.48 -45.18 -49.44
CA LEU A 740 -15.32 -45.14 -48.54
C LEU A 740 -14.67 -43.75 -48.46
N GLN A 741 -14.58 -43.03 -49.58
CA GLN A 741 -14.09 -41.65 -49.60
C GLN A 741 -15.03 -40.70 -48.84
N GLU A 742 -16.35 -40.89 -48.96
CA GLU A 742 -17.35 -40.11 -48.19
C GLU A 742 -17.25 -40.40 -46.68
N GLN A 743 -17.13 -41.68 -46.29
CA GLN A 743 -16.90 -42.08 -44.90
C GLN A 743 -15.60 -41.49 -44.34
N LEU A 744 -14.52 -41.48 -45.13
CA LEU A 744 -13.25 -40.87 -44.74
C LEU A 744 -13.35 -39.34 -44.63
N ALA A 745 -14.07 -38.69 -45.56
CA ALA A 745 -14.29 -37.24 -45.50
C ALA A 745 -15.06 -36.85 -44.24
N THR A 746 -16.11 -37.61 -43.89
CA THR A 746 -16.89 -37.40 -42.66
C THR A 746 -16.03 -37.63 -41.41
N THR A 747 -15.21 -38.68 -41.40
CA THR A 747 -14.26 -38.94 -40.29
C THR A 747 -13.26 -37.80 -40.13
N LYS A 748 -12.72 -37.27 -41.24
CA LYS A 748 -11.79 -36.15 -41.22
C LYS A 748 -12.43 -34.85 -40.73
N GLN A 749 -13.69 -34.61 -41.08
CA GLN A 749 -14.44 -33.47 -40.55
C GLN A 749 -14.55 -33.54 -39.03
N LEU A 750 -14.91 -34.71 -38.47
CA LEU A 750 -14.95 -34.89 -37.02
C LEU A 750 -13.57 -34.77 -36.37
N GLN A 751 -12.49 -35.17 -37.05
CA GLN A 751 -11.12 -34.95 -36.57
C GLN A 751 -10.72 -33.46 -36.56
N GLU A 752 -11.19 -32.67 -37.53
CA GLU A 752 -11.00 -31.22 -37.56
C GLU A 752 -11.79 -30.54 -36.43
N GLU A 753 -13.07 -30.90 -36.25
CA GLU A 753 -13.89 -30.44 -35.12
C GLU A 753 -13.22 -30.78 -33.78
N LEU A 754 -12.65 -31.99 -33.63
CA LEU A 754 -11.90 -32.38 -32.44
C LEU A 754 -10.66 -31.49 -32.22
N ALA A 755 -9.91 -31.19 -33.29
CA ALA A 755 -8.73 -30.32 -33.23
C ALA A 755 -9.08 -28.88 -32.83
N GLU A 756 -10.21 -28.34 -33.31
CA GLU A 756 -10.71 -27.02 -32.88
C GLU A 756 -11.03 -26.98 -31.38
N HIS A 757 -11.49 -28.10 -30.81
CA HIS A 757 -11.85 -28.23 -29.40
C HIS A 757 -10.67 -28.53 -28.46
N GLN A 758 -9.47 -28.72 -28.99
CA GLN A 758 -8.23 -28.85 -28.20
C GLN A 758 -7.98 -27.61 -27.33
N VAL A 759 -8.16 -26.41 -27.90
CA VAL A 759 -7.91 -25.14 -27.20
C VAL A 759 -8.87 -24.94 -26.01
N PRO A 760 -10.19 -25.16 -26.16
CA PRO A 760 -11.12 -25.23 -25.03
C PRO A 760 -10.72 -26.22 -23.93
N VAL A 761 -10.24 -27.41 -24.27
CA VAL A 761 -9.76 -28.41 -23.28
C VAL A 761 -8.53 -27.89 -22.53
N GLU A 762 -7.55 -27.32 -23.23
CA GLU A 762 -6.38 -26.71 -22.61
C GLU A 762 -6.75 -25.51 -21.71
N LYS A 763 -7.75 -24.73 -22.11
CA LYS A 763 -8.29 -23.65 -21.30
C LYS A 763 -8.94 -24.18 -20.02
N LEU A 764 -9.73 -25.26 -20.10
CA LEU A 764 -10.28 -25.93 -18.90
C LEU A 764 -9.16 -26.38 -17.97
N GLN A 765 -8.12 -27.04 -18.49
CA GLN A 765 -6.97 -27.47 -17.70
C GLN A 765 -6.22 -26.30 -17.06
N LYS A 766 -6.10 -25.16 -17.77
CA LYS A 766 -5.52 -23.95 -17.21
C LYS A 766 -6.34 -23.44 -16.04
N VAL A 767 -7.66 -23.27 -16.20
CA VAL A 767 -8.54 -22.81 -15.12
C VAL A 767 -8.52 -23.79 -13.93
N ALA A 768 -8.47 -25.10 -14.20
CA ALA A 768 -8.33 -26.11 -13.16
C ALA A 768 -7.02 -25.92 -12.36
N ARG A 769 -5.88 -25.70 -13.03
CA ARG A 769 -4.61 -25.38 -12.37
C ARG A 769 -4.66 -24.08 -11.60
N ASP A 770 -5.21 -23.03 -12.20
CA ASP A 770 -5.37 -21.73 -11.55
C ASP A 770 -6.19 -21.88 -10.25
N ILE A 771 -7.23 -22.73 -10.23
CA ILE A 771 -7.98 -23.05 -8.99
C ILE A 771 -7.15 -23.86 -8.00
N MET A 772 -6.33 -24.80 -8.46
CA MET A 772 -5.45 -25.60 -7.59
C MET A 772 -4.37 -24.76 -6.89
N GLU A 773 -3.95 -23.65 -7.49
CA GLU A 773 -2.94 -22.74 -6.94
C GLU A 773 -3.53 -21.68 -5.99
N ILE A 774 -4.86 -21.62 -5.82
CA ILE A 774 -5.48 -20.66 -4.91
C ILE A 774 -5.22 -21.06 -3.46
N GLU A 775 -4.45 -20.23 -2.77
CA GLU A 775 -4.24 -20.29 -1.33
C GLU A 775 -5.30 -19.46 -0.58
N GLY A 776 -5.79 -19.99 0.55
CA GLY A 776 -6.71 -19.27 1.44
C GLY A 776 -7.88 -20.13 1.91
N GLU A 777 -8.64 -19.59 2.88
CA GLU A 777 -9.78 -20.28 3.48
C GLU A 777 -11.11 -19.57 3.13
N PRO A 778 -12.16 -20.30 2.72
CA PRO A 778 -12.19 -21.75 2.51
C PRO A 778 -11.32 -22.20 1.33
N ALA A 779 -10.62 -23.32 1.50
CA ALA A 779 -9.79 -23.92 0.45
C ALA A 779 -10.65 -24.48 -0.70
N PRO A 780 -10.26 -24.36 -1.97
CA PRO A 780 -11.04 -24.94 -3.08
C PRO A 780 -11.25 -26.46 -2.93
N ASP A 781 -12.39 -26.96 -3.40
CA ASP A 781 -12.61 -28.38 -3.64
C ASP A 781 -11.77 -28.85 -4.84
N HIS A 782 -10.49 -29.10 -4.58
CA HIS A 782 -9.53 -29.59 -5.56
C HIS A 782 -9.92 -30.96 -6.13
N LYS A 783 -10.58 -31.79 -5.32
CA LYS A 783 -10.97 -33.13 -5.73
C LYS A 783 -12.02 -33.07 -6.84
N HIS A 784 -13.09 -32.29 -6.65
CA HIS A 784 -14.13 -32.13 -7.66
C HIS A 784 -13.58 -31.55 -8.98
N VAL A 785 -12.71 -30.54 -8.89
CA VAL A 785 -12.06 -29.92 -10.06
C VAL A 785 -11.19 -30.93 -10.81
N GLN A 786 -10.39 -31.72 -10.09
CA GLN A 786 -9.52 -32.72 -10.69
C GLN A 786 -10.31 -33.85 -11.34
N GLU A 787 -11.29 -34.44 -10.64
CA GLU A 787 -12.13 -35.54 -11.17
C GLU A 787 -12.87 -35.13 -12.44
N THR A 788 -13.43 -33.91 -12.47
CA THR A 788 -14.14 -33.38 -13.64
C THR A 788 -13.18 -33.14 -14.81
N THR A 789 -12.00 -32.56 -14.55
CA THR A 789 -10.98 -32.31 -15.57
C THR A 789 -10.44 -33.60 -16.16
N ASP A 790 -10.11 -34.58 -15.31
CA ASP A 790 -9.57 -35.87 -15.72
C ASP A 790 -10.60 -36.68 -16.53
N SER A 791 -11.88 -36.62 -16.13
CA SER A 791 -12.98 -37.26 -16.88
C SER A 791 -13.13 -36.67 -18.28
N ILE A 792 -13.10 -35.34 -18.41
CA ILE A 792 -13.19 -34.65 -19.71
C ILE A 792 -11.98 -34.98 -20.58
N LEU A 793 -10.77 -34.94 -20.02
CA LEU A 793 -9.54 -35.24 -20.75
C LEU A 793 -9.52 -36.69 -21.25
N SER A 794 -9.94 -37.64 -20.40
CA SER A 794 -10.03 -39.05 -20.76
C SER A 794 -11.01 -39.31 -21.92
N HIS A 795 -12.21 -38.72 -21.87
CA HIS A 795 -13.18 -38.84 -22.96
C HIS A 795 -12.66 -38.21 -24.26
N PHE A 796 -12.07 -37.03 -24.20
CA PHE A 796 -11.48 -36.37 -25.36
C PHE A 796 -10.37 -37.22 -26.01
N GLN A 797 -9.49 -37.81 -25.19
CA GLN A 797 -8.44 -38.72 -25.67
C GLN A 797 -9.01 -40.00 -26.29
N SER A 798 -10.06 -40.57 -25.68
CA SER A 798 -10.76 -41.74 -26.22
C SER A 798 -11.37 -41.47 -27.60
N LEU A 799 -12.06 -40.33 -27.75
CA LEU A 799 -12.59 -39.87 -29.05
C LEU A 799 -11.48 -39.69 -30.09
N SER A 800 -10.38 -39.02 -29.70
CA SER A 800 -9.22 -38.84 -30.58
C SER A 800 -8.65 -40.16 -31.06
N TYR A 801 -8.50 -41.13 -30.15
CA TYR A 801 -7.99 -42.46 -30.48
C TYR A 801 -8.93 -43.20 -31.42
N SER A 802 -10.23 -43.22 -31.09
CA SER A 802 -11.25 -43.91 -31.88
C SER A 802 -11.37 -43.37 -33.31
N LEU A 803 -11.38 -42.04 -33.48
CA LEU A 803 -11.39 -41.41 -34.80
C LEU A 803 -10.10 -41.69 -35.59
N ALA A 804 -8.93 -41.69 -34.93
CA ALA A 804 -7.66 -42.02 -35.58
C ALA A 804 -7.61 -43.48 -36.05
N GLU A 805 -8.09 -44.42 -35.22
CA GLU A 805 -8.22 -45.82 -35.58
C GLU A 805 -9.16 -46.01 -36.77
N ARG A 806 -10.34 -45.39 -36.72
CA ARG A 806 -11.33 -45.43 -37.80
C ARG A 806 -10.79 -44.85 -39.11
N SER A 807 -10.09 -43.72 -39.06
CA SER A 807 -9.45 -43.09 -40.22
C SER A 807 -8.39 -44.01 -40.84
N SER A 808 -7.55 -44.66 -40.01
CA SER A 808 -6.56 -45.65 -40.46
C SER A 808 -7.21 -46.87 -41.12
N LEU A 809 -8.30 -47.37 -40.55
CA LEU A 809 -9.06 -48.49 -41.13
C LEU A 809 -9.66 -48.12 -42.49
N LEU A 810 -10.29 -46.94 -42.61
CA LEU A 810 -10.86 -46.47 -43.88
C LEU A 810 -9.78 -46.25 -44.94
N GLN A 811 -8.63 -45.68 -44.59
CA GLN A 811 -7.51 -45.51 -45.52
C GLN A 811 -6.98 -46.86 -46.05
N LYS A 812 -6.86 -47.87 -45.17
CA LYS A 812 -6.47 -49.23 -45.57
C LYS A 812 -7.52 -49.84 -46.51
N ALA A 813 -8.81 -49.70 -46.20
CA ALA A 813 -9.90 -50.21 -47.03
C ALA A 813 -9.94 -49.55 -48.41
N ILE A 814 -9.72 -48.22 -48.49
CA ILE A 814 -9.62 -47.48 -49.75
C ILE A 814 -8.49 -48.03 -50.62
N ALA A 815 -7.29 -48.18 -50.04
CA ALA A 815 -6.13 -48.70 -50.76
C ALA A 815 -6.36 -50.13 -51.29
N GLN A 816 -7.00 -50.99 -50.49
CA GLN A 816 -7.36 -52.35 -50.90
C GLN A 816 -8.41 -52.36 -52.02
N SER A 817 -9.46 -51.55 -51.89
CA SER A 817 -10.52 -51.45 -52.90
C SER A 817 -9.96 -50.96 -54.25
N GLN A 818 -9.12 -49.92 -54.22
CA GLN A 818 -8.42 -49.41 -55.41
C GLN A 818 -7.51 -50.47 -56.04
N SER A 819 -6.71 -51.18 -55.25
CA SER A 819 -5.84 -52.26 -55.74
C SER A 819 -6.62 -53.38 -56.43
N VAL A 820 -7.77 -53.78 -55.87
CA VAL A 820 -8.65 -54.79 -56.48
C VAL A 820 -9.23 -54.29 -57.81
N GLN A 821 -9.72 -53.04 -57.84
CA GLN A 821 -10.29 -52.46 -59.05
C GLN A 821 -9.26 -52.29 -60.16
N GLU A 822 -8.08 -51.76 -59.86
CA GLU A 822 -6.96 -51.63 -60.81
C GLU A 822 -6.53 -52.99 -61.36
N SER A 823 -6.45 -54.01 -60.51
CA SER A 823 -6.08 -55.37 -60.93
C SER A 823 -7.13 -56.00 -61.86
N LEU A 824 -8.43 -55.82 -61.55
CA LEU A 824 -9.51 -56.29 -62.40
C LEU A 824 -9.55 -55.56 -63.76
N GLU A 825 -9.38 -54.24 -63.76
CA GLU A 825 -9.37 -53.44 -64.99
C GLU A 825 -8.16 -53.78 -65.86
N SER A 826 -6.97 -53.89 -65.25
CA SER A 826 -5.75 -54.31 -65.94
C SER A 826 -5.89 -55.71 -66.55
N LEU A 827 -6.57 -56.63 -65.87
CA LEU A 827 -6.80 -57.99 -66.35
C LEU A 827 -7.88 -58.05 -67.45
N LEU A 828 -8.93 -57.22 -67.37
CA LEU A 828 -9.90 -57.07 -68.45
C LEU A 828 -9.25 -56.54 -69.72
N GLN A 829 -8.41 -55.52 -69.59
CA GLN A 829 -7.66 -54.95 -70.70
C GLN A 829 -6.69 -55.97 -71.30
N SER A 830 -5.90 -56.67 -70.47
CA SER A 830 -4.92 -57.64 -70.94
C SER A 830 -5.57 -58.84 -71.63
N ILE A 831 -6.70 -59.35 -71.12
CA ILE A 831 -7.46 -60.41 -71.81
C ILE A 831 -8.01 -59.88 -73.13
N GLY A 832 -8.54 -58.66 -73.17
CA GLY A 832 -9.00 -58.03 -74.42
C GLY A 832 -7.90 -57.92 -75.48
N GLU A 833 -6.67 -57.56 -75.08
CA GLU A 833 -5.51 -57.54 -75.96
C GLU A 833 -5.14 -58.95 -76.48
N VAL A 834 -5.20 -59.97 -75.63
CA VAL A 834 -4.92 -61.36 -76.04
C VAL A 834 -6.02 -61.92 -76.95
N GLU A 835 -7.29 -61.59 -76.72
CA GLU A 835 -8.41 -61.94 -77.60
C GLU A 835 -8.25 -61.30 -78.99
N GLN A 836 -7.90 -60.00 -79.07
CA GLN A 836 -7.59 -59.36 -80.35
C GLN A 836 -6.42 -60.04 -81.09
N ASN A 837 -5.39 -60.47 -80.36
CA ASN A 837 -4.27 -61.21 -80.93
C ASN A 837 -4.66 -62.62 -81.42
N LEU A 838 -5.66 -63.27 -80.79
CA LEU A 838 -6.19 -64.56 -81.23
C LEU A 838 -6.98 -64.44 -82.54
N GLU A 839 -7.79 -63.36 -82.66
CA GLU A 839 -8.53 -63.01 -83.88
C GLU A 839 -7.58 -62.58 -85.02
N GLY A 840 -6.47 -61.92 -84.67
CA GLY A 840 -5.42 -61.51 -85.60
C GLY A 840 -4.71 -62.69 -86.28
N LYS A 841 -4.54 -62.59 -87.60
CA LYS A 841 -3.95 -63.59 -88.52
C LYS A 841 -4.74 -64.91 -88.58
N GLN A 842 -5.67 -64.98 -89.53
CA GLN A 842 -6.17 -66.26 -90.05
C GLN A 842 -5.16 -66.85 -91.05
N VAL A 843 -5.12 -68.18 -91.13
CA VAL A 843 -4.37 -68.89 -92.17
C VAL A 843 -5.15 -68.73 -93.47
N SER A 844 -4.66 -67.88 -94.39
CA SER A 844 -5.30 -67.60 -95.67
C SER A 844 -4.76 -68.44 -96.84
N SER A 845 -3.51 -68.92 -96.74
CA SER A 845 -2.87 -69.76 -97.76
C SER A 845 -2.42 -71.10 -97.18
N LEU A 846 -2.69 -72.19 -97.89
CA LEU A 846 -2.28 -73.53 -97.49
C LEU A 846 -0.81 -73.81 -97.89
N SER A 847 0.13 -73.45 -97.02
CA SER A 847 1.54 -73.89 -97.12
C SER A 847 2.08 -74.33 -95.75
N SER A 848 2.96 -75.32 -95.74
CA SER A 848 3.56 -75.83 -94.50
C SER A 848 4.26 -74.71 -93.70
N GLY A 849 4.96 -73.80 -94.37
CA GLY A 849 5.63 -72.65 -93.73
C GLY A 849 4.69 -71.64 -93.05
N VAL A 850 3.56 -71.30 -93.69
CA VAL A 850 2.55 -70.38 -93.10
C VAL A 850 1.83 -71.03 -91.92
N ILE A 851 1.55 -72.34 -91.99
CA ILE A 851 0.95 -73.09 -90.88
C ILE A 851 1.94 -73.21 -89.71
N GLN A 852 3.24 -73.41 -89.97
CA GLN A 852 4.28 -73.39 -88.94
C GLN A 852 4.44 -72.02 -88.27
N GLU A 853 4.38 -70.91 -89.02
CA GLU A 853 4.36 -69.55 -88.44
C GLU A 853 3.09 -69.33 -87.61
N ALA A 854 1.93 -69.79 -88.10
CA ALA A 854 0.67 -69.75 -87.36
C ALA A 854 0.73 -70.59 -86.06
N LEU A 855 1.41 -71.73 -86.07
CA LEU A 855 1.68 -72.53 -84.87
C LEU A 855 2.65 -71.84 -83.91
N ALA A 856 3.71 -71.21 -84.41
CA ALA A 856 4.66 -70.46 -83.58
C ALA A 856 4.00 -69.24 -82.91
N THR A 857 3.18 -68.50 -83.66
CA THR A 857 2.37 -67.39 -83.12
C THR A 857 1.32 -67.89 -82.12
N ASN A 858 0.66 -69.03 -82.38
CA ASN A 858 -0.26 -69.66 -81.43
C ASN A 858 0.47 -70.15 -80.16
N MET A 859 1.71 -70.63 -80.25
CA MET A 859 2.54 -70.98 -79.09
C MET A 859 2.91 -69.76 -78.25
N LYS A 860 3.22 -68.62 -78.88
CA LYS A 860 3.42 -67.35 -78.17
C LYS A 860 2.13 -66.92 -77.46
N LEU A 861 0.99 -66.99 -78.15
CA LEU A 861 -0.32 -66.71 -77.57
C LEU A 861 -0.63 -67.61 -76.37
N LYS A 862 -0.30 -68.92 -76.46
CA LYS A 862 -0.44 -69.87 -75.36
C LYS A 862 0.41 -69.49 -74.14
N GLN A 863 1.62 -68.97 -74.36
CA GLN A 863 2.46 -68.45 -73.29
C GLN A 863 1.86 -67.20 -72.65
N ASP A 864 1.31 -66.27 -73.45
CA ASP A 864 0.65 -65.07 -72.93
C ASP A 864 -0.64 -65.42 -72.16
N ILE A 865 -1.44 -66.38 -72.63
CA ILE A 865 -2.58 -66.94 -71.88
C ILE A 865 -2.12 -67.55 -70.56
N ALA A 866 -1.00 -68.28 -70.53
CA ALA A 866 -0.46 -68.82 -69.29
C ALA A 866 -0.04 -67.72 -68.30
N ARG A 867 0.50 -66.59 -68.77
CA ARG A 867 0.78 -65.41 -67.94
C ARG A 867 -0.50 -64.78 -67.40
N GLN A 868 -1.52 -64.62 -68.24
CA GLN A 868 -2.82 -64.10 -67.83
C GLN A 868 -3.51 -65.02 -66.81
N LYS A 869 -3.28 -66.35 -66.88
CA LYS A 869 -3.78 -67.30 -65.88
C LYS A 869 -3.27 -66.96 -64.47
N SER A 870 -1.96 -66.73 -64.33
CA SER A 870 -1.37 -66.36 -63.04
C SER A 870 -1.90 -65.01 -62.53
N SER A 871 -2.08 -64.04 -63.43
CA SER A 871 -2.70 -62.74 -63.09
C SER A 871 -4.16 -62.88 -62.64
N LEU A 872 -4.94 -63.74 -63.31
CA LEU A 872 -6.31 -64.08 -62.92
C LEU A 872 -6.38 -64.75 -61.55
N GLU A 873 -5.48 -65.69 -61.26
CA GLU A 873 -5.41 -66.35 -59.95
C GLU A 873 -5.06 -65.36 -58.83
N ALA A 874 -4.08 -64.48 -59.04
CA ALA A 874 -3.72 -63.42 -58.09
C ALA A 874 -4.87 -62.42 -57.86
N THR A 875 -5.52 -61.97 -58.94
CA THR A 875 -6.66 -61.05 -58.87
C THR A 875 -7.86 -61.68 -58.17
N ARG A 876 -8.12 -62.96 -58.45
CA ARG A 876 -9.15 -63.75 -57.75
C ARG A 876 -8.90 -63.80 -56.26
N GLU A 877 -7.66 -64.03 -55.84
CA GLU A 877 -7.29 -64.06 -54.42
C GLU A 877 -7.49 -62.69 -53.76
N MET A 878 -7.09 -61.60 -54.42
CA MET A 878 -7.33 -60.23 -53.95
C MET A 878 -8.82 -59.92 -53.80
N VAL A 879 -9.64 -60.26 -54.80
CA VAL A 879 -11.10 -60.10 -54.75
C VAL A 879 -11.70 -60.93 -53.61
N THR A 880 -11.26 -62.18 -53.44
CA THR A 880 -11.80 -63.07 -52.39
C THR A 880 -11.49 -62.52 -50.99
N ARG A 881 -10.24 -62.11 -50.75
CA ARG A 881 -9.83 -61.50 -49.47
C ARG A 881 -10.58 -60.20 -49.19
N PHE A 882 -10.80 -59.37 -50.20
CA PHE A 882 -11.56 -58.12 -50.05
C PHE A 882 -13.06 -58.37 -49.79
N MET A 883 -13.63 -59.41 -50.42
CA MET A 883 -15.03 -59.78 -50.26
C MET A 883 -15.38 -60.25 -48.83
N GLU A 884 -14.43 -60.82 -48.09
CA GLU A 884 -14.64 -61.22 -46.68
C GLU A 884 -15.09 -60.04 -45.80
N THR A 885 -14.70 -58.83 -46.20
CA THR A 885 -15.00 -57.58 -45.48
C THR A 885 -16.00 -56.68 -46.22
N ALA A 886 -16.55 -57.13 -47.36
CA ALA A 886 -17.36 -56.30 -48.22
C ALA A 886 -18.87 -56.41 -47.99
N ASP A 887 -19.58 -55.33 -48.28
CA ASP A 887 -21.03 -55.34 -48.33
C ASP A 887 -21.55 -56.22 -49.49
N SER A 888 -22.74 -56.80 -49.29
CA SER A 888 -23.31 -57.78 -50.23
C SER A 888 -23.47 -57.25 -51.65
N THR A 889 -23.70 -55.95 -51.82
CA THR A 889 -23.90 -55.31 -53.12
C THR A 889 -22.58 -55.14 -53.88
N THR A 890 -21.56 -54.58 -53.23
CA THR A 890 -20.23 -54.40 -53.83
C THR A 890 -19.55 -55.74 -54.09
N ALA A 891 -19.69 -56.70 -53.16
CA ALA A 891 -19.20 -58.06 -53.33
C ALA A 891 -19.80 -58.72 -54.58
N ALA A 892 -21.11 -58.55 -54.81
CA ALA A 892 -21.78 -59.08 -56.00
C ALA A 892 -21.27 -58.44 -57.30
N VAL A 893 -21.01 -57.13 -57.31
CA VAL A 893 -20.46 -56.42 -58.49
C VAL A 893 -19.04 -56.91 -58.81
N LEU A 894 -18.15 -56.95 -57.82
CA LEU A 894 -16.77 -57.42 -58.01
C LEU A 894 -16.72 -58.89 -58.42
N GLN A 895 -17.59 -59.72 -57.83
CA GLN A 895 -17.72 -61.12 -58.20
C GLN A 895 -18.28 -61.29 -59.61
N GLY A 896 -19.21 -60.42 -60.04
CA GLY A 896 -19.71 -60.35 -61.41
C GLY A 896 -18.59 -60.05 -62.41
N LYS A 897 -17.78 -59.01 -62.16
CA LYS A 897 -16.60 -58.69 -62.99
C LYS A 897 -15.60 -59.83 -63.03
N LEU A 898 -15.27 -60.42 -61.88
CA LEU A 898 -14.35 -61.56 -61.82
C LEU A 898 -14.89 -62.79 -62.57
N ALA A 899 -16.21 -63.03 -62.50
CA ALA A 899 -16.87 -64.12 -63.23
C ALA A 899 -16.83 -63.88 -64.75
N GLU A 900 -17.09 -62.65 -65.19
CA GLU A 900 -16.96 -62.24 -66.60
C GLU A 900 -15.55 -62.49 -67.12
N VAL A 901 -14.53 -61.97 -66.43
CA VAL A 901 -13.11 -62.17 -66.76
C VAL A 901 -12.77 -63.66 -66.80
N SER A 902 -13.20 -64.42 -65.79
CA SER A 902 -12.97 -65.86 -65.71
C SER A 902 -13.62 -66.63 -66.87
N GLN A 903 -14.79 -66.17 -67.33
CA GLN A 903 -15.51 -66.76 -68.46
C GLN A 903 -14.80 -66.44 -69.78
N ARG A 904 -14.45 -65.17 -70.02
CA ARG A 904 -13.66 -64.74 -71.19
C ARG A 904 -12.35 -65.50 -71.28
N PHE A 905 -11.63 -65.63 -70.16
CA PHE A 905 -10.40 -66.40 -70.08
C PHE A 905 -10.58 -67.89 -70.44
N LYS A 906 -11.66 -68.54 -69.97
CA LYS A 906 -11.99 -69.93 -70.33
C LYS A 906 -12.29 -70.05 -71.82
N GLN A 907 -13.06 -69.13 -72.38
CA GLN A 907 -13.38 -69.11 -73.80
C GLN A 907 -12.13 -68.91 -74.65
N LEU A 908 -11.26 -67.98 -74.27
CA LEU A 908 -9.97 -67.73 -74.89
C LEU A 908 -9.08 -68.99 -74.88
N CYS A 909 -9.01 -69.72 -73.77
CA CYS A 909 -8.30 -71.00 -73.69
C CYS A 909 -8.87 -72.04 -74.68
N LEU A 910 -10.20 -72.17 -74.75
CA LEU A 910 -10.86 -73.12 -75.64
C LEU A 910 -10.60 -72.78 -77.11
N GLN A 911 -10.80 -71.51 -77.49
CA GLN A 911 -10.57 -71.05 -78.87
C GLN A 911 -9.09 -71.17 -79.26
N GLN A 912 -8.16 -70.87 -78.36
CA GLN A 912 -6.73 -71.10 -78.61
C GLN A 912 -6.43 -72.57 -78.83
N GLN A 913 -6.97 -73.47 -77.99
CA GLN A 913 -6.77 -74.92 -78.10
C GLN A 913 -7.40 -75.49 -79.38
N GLU A 914 -8.58 -75.02 -79.77
CA GLU A 914 -9.24 -75.39 -81.02
C GLU A 914 -8.45 -74.91 -82.25
N LYS A 915 -7.94 -73.67 -82.21
CA LYS A 915 -7.03 -73.15 -83.24
C LYS A 915 -5.74 -73.99 -83.29
N GLU A 916 -5.14 -74.33 -82.15
CA GLU A 916 -3.94 -75.17 -82.06
C GLU A 916 -4.17 -76.58 -82.63
N SER A 917 -5.27 -77.24 -82.25
CA SER A 917 -5.59 -78.60 -82.70
C SER A 917 -5.90 -78.63 -84.20
N SER A 918 -6.61 -77.63 -84.70
CA SER A 918 -6.95 -77.51 -86.12
C SER A 918 -5.70 -77.22 -86.96
N LEU A 919 -4.79 -76.35 -86.49
CA LEU A 919 -3.50 -76.12 -87.14
C LEU A 919 -2.61 -77.37 -87.12
N LYS A 920 -2.58 -78.12 -86.01
CA LYS A 920 -1.83 -79.39 -85.89
C LYS A 920 -2.39 -80.49 -86.79
N LYS A 921 -3.70 -80.52 -87.03
CA LYS A 921 -4.34 -81.45 -87.97
C LYS A 921 -4.08 -81.06 -89.43
N LEU A 922 -4.12 -79.76 -89.73
CA LEU A 922 -3.85 -79.23 -91.07
C LEU A 922 -2.41 -79.42 -91.52
N LEU A 923 -1.44 -79.29 -90.61
CA LEU A 923 -0.01 -79.36 -90.94
C LEU A 923 0.37 -80.65 -91.72
N PRO A 924 0.09 -81.88 -91.23
CA PRO A 924 0.42 -83.09 -91.95
C PRO A 924 -0.36 -83.25 -93.26
N GLN A 925 -1.58 -82.70 -93.37
CA GLN A 925 -2.34 -82.71 -94.62
C GLN A 925 -1.71 -81.79 -95.67
N ALA A 926 -1.27 -80.58 -95.26
CA ALA A 926 -0.54 -79.65 -96.12
C ALA A 926 0.83 -80.23 -96.53
N GLU A 927 1.57 -80.83 -95.61
CA GLU A 927 2.84 -81.52 -95.89
C GLU A 927 2.65 -82.72 -96.84
N MET A 928 1.60 -83.52 -96.64
CA MET A 928 1.26 -84.64 -97.51
C MET A 928 0.85 -84.16 -98.90
N PHE A 929 0.05 -83.09 -99.00
CA PHE A 929 -0.32 -82.48 -100.27
C PHE A 929 0.92 -81.95 -101.01
N GLU A 930 1.77 -81.17 -100.34
CA GLU A 930 3.02 -80.66 -100.92
C GLU A 930 3.95 -81.80 -101.38
N HIS A 931 4.06 -82.87 -100.59
CA HIS A 931 4.87 -84.05 -100.91
C HIS A 931 4.30 -84.86 -102.09
N LEU A 932 3.02 -85.24 -102.05
CA LEU A 932 2.37 -86.02 -103.11
C LEU A 932 2.27 -85.22 -104.42
N SER A 933 1.90 -83.93 -104.35
CA SER A 933 1.87 -83.05 -105.51
C SER A 933 3.27 -82.90 -106.12
N GLY A 934 4.30 -82.72 -105.27
CA GLY A 934 5.69 -82.71 -105.71
C GLY A 934 6.13 -84.03 -106.37
N LYS A 935 5.75 -85.17 -105.79
CA LYS A 935 6.05 -86.51 -106.32
C LYS A 935 5.37 -86.77 -107.67
N LEU A 936 4.07 -86.50 -107.78
CA LEU A 936 3.29 -86.66 -109.01
C LEU A 936 3.79 -85.74 -110.12
N GLN A 937 4.10 -84.49 -109.78
CA GLN A 937 4.69 -83.54 -110.73
C GLN A 937 6.05 -84.05 -111.26
N GLN A 938 6.93 -84.52 -110.38
CA GLN A 938 8.20 -85.13 -110.79
C GLN A 938 8.01 -86.39 -111.65
N PHE A 939 7.03 -87.24 -111.30
CA PHE A 939 6.70 -88.41 -112.08
C PHE A 939 6.22 -88.02 -113.49
N MET A 940 5.24 -87.12 -113.59
CA MET A 940 4.73 -86.61 -114.86
C MET A 940 5.84 -85.99 -115.71
N GLU A 941 6.69 -85.14 -115.13
CA GLU A 941 7.82 -84.53 -115.84
C GLU A 941 8.82 -85.59 -116.34
N ASN A 942 9.14 -86.59 -115.52
CA ASN A 942 10.04 -87.68 -115.89
C ASN A 942 9.46 -88.57 -116.99
N LYS A 943 8.18 -88.95 -116.89
CA LYS A 943 7.52 -89.83 -117.87
C LYS A 943 7.17 -89.09 -119.16
N SER A 944 6.78 -87.82 -119.11
CA SER A 944 6.64 -86.96 -120.29
C SER A 944 7.96 -86.85 -121.05
N ARG A 945 9.08 -86.66 -120.33
CA ARG A 945 10.43 -86.68 -120.93
C ARG A 945 10.77 -88.04 -121.55
N MET A 946 10.41 -89.14 -120.90
CA MET A 946 10.58 -90.49 -121.42
C MET A 946 9.74 -90.73 -122.68
N LEU A 947 8.45 -90.36 -122.70
CA LEU A 947 7.58 -90.46 -123.88
C LEU A 947 8.10 -89.60 -125.04
N ALA A 948 8.58 -88.40 -124.75
CA ALA A 948 9.22 -87.54 -125.75
C ALA A 948 10.48 -88.19 -126.36
N SER A 949 11.21 -89.01 -125.59
CA SER A 949 12.37 -89.77 -126.08
C SER A 949 12.00 -91.00 -126.93
N GLY A 950 10.74 -91.43 -126.90
CA GLY A 950 10.22 -92.59 -127.64
C GLY A 950 10.03 -92.42 -129.15
N ASN A 951 9.98 -91.17 -129.63
CA ASN A 951 9.85 -90.85 -131.06
C ASN A 951 11.18 -90.95 -131.84
N GLN A 952 12.17 -91.68 -131.33
CA GLN A 952 13.45 -91.87 -132.02
C GLN A 952 13.40 -93.10 -132.95
N PRO A 953 13.87 -92.97 -134.22
CA PRO A 953 13.72 -94.01 -135.25
C PRO A 953 14.50 -95.31 -134.98
N ASP A 954 15.39 -95.33 -133.99
CA ASP A 954 16.30 -96.44 -133.69
C ASP A 954 15.83 -97.34 -132.52
N GLN A 955 14.71 -97.03 -131.87
CA GLN A 955 14.17 -97.85 -130.79
C GLN A 955 13.27 -98.97 -131.33
N ASP A 956 13.51 -100.21 -130.87
CA ASP A 956 12.68 -101.37 -131.16
C ASP A 956 11.24 -101.11 -130.69
N ILE A 957 10.31 -101.10 -131.64
CA ILE A 957 8.87 -100.90 -131.41
C ILE A 957 8.35 -101.84 -130.32
N THR A 958 8.91 -103.04 -130.22
CA THR A 958 8.55 -104.02 -129.19
C THR A 958 8.97 -103.57 -127.80
N ARG A 959 10.16 -102.98 -127.67
CA ARG A 959 10.70 -102.45 -126.41
C ARG A 959 10.02 -101.17 -125.98
N PHE A 960 9.67 -100.30 -126.94
CA PHE A 960 8.90 -99.10 -126.67
C PHE A 960 7.44 -99.42 -126.29
N PHE A 961 6.81 -100.40 -126.95
CA PHE A 961 5.50 -100.91 -126.55
C PHE A 961 5.53 -101.50 -125.13
N GLN A 962 6.62 -102.20 -124.78
CA GLN A 962 6.83 -102.70 -123.42
C GLN A 962 7.03 -101.57 -122.39
N GLN A 963 7.72 -100.49 -122.75
CA GLN A 963 7.81 -99.28 -121.92
C GLN A 963 6.50 -98.53 -121.79
N ILE A 964 5.64 -98.52 -122.82
CA ILE A 964 4.27 -97.99 -122.74
C ILE A 964 3.40 -98.89 -121.85
N GLN A 965 3.55 -100.21 -121.92
CA GLN A 965 2.88 -101.13 -121.00
C GLN A 965 3.33 -100.93 -119.55
N GLU A 966 4.64 -100.82 -119.30
CA GLU A 966 5.19 -100.48 -117.98
C GLU A 966 4.73 -99.09 -117.51
N LEU A 967 4.68 -98.09 -118.39
CA LEU A 967 4.14 -96.77 -118.09
C LEU A 967 2.67 -96.84 -117.70
N ASN A 968 1.85 -97.61 -118.42
CA ASN A 968 0.44 -97.77 -118.09
C ASN A 968 0.28 -98.44 -116.71
N LEU A 969 1.11 -99.42 -116.38
CA LEU A 969 1.13 -100.05 -115.04
C LEU A 969 1.61 -99.08 -113.95
N GLU A 970 2.64 -98.28 -114.21
CA GLU A 970 3.12 -97.26 -113.27
C GLU A 970 2.16 -96.07 -113.14
N MET A 971 1.42 -95.73 -114.20
CA MET A 971 0.33 -94.75 -114.16
C MET A 971 -0.83 -95.27 -113.33
N GLU A 972 -1.20 -96.55 -113.48
CA GLU A 972 -2.16 -97.22 -112.59
C GLU A 972 -1.68 -97.20 -111.12
N ASP A 973 -0.38 -97.37 -110.86
CA ASP A 973 0.22 -97.25 -109.51
C ASP A 973 0.21 -95.80 -108.98
N GLN A 974 0.37 -94.80 -109.84
CA GLN A 974 0.28 -93.38 -109.43
C GLN A 974 -1.16 -92.87 -109.31
N GLN A 975 -2.14 -93.56 -109.91
CA GLN A 975 -3.56 -93.20 -109.81
C GLN A 975 -4.00 -93.14 -108.35
N GLU A 976 -3.55 -94.09 -107.51
CA GLU A 976 -3.84 -94.08 -106.07
C GLU A 976 -3.31 -92.81 -105.38
N ASN A 977 -2.14 -92.31 -105.79
CA ASN A 977 -1.56 -91.07 -105.24
C ASN A 977 -2.34 -89.82 -105.70
N LEU A 978 -2.85 -89.79 -106.94
CA LEU A 978 -3.68 -88.70 -107.46
C LEU A 978 -5.06 -88.68 -106.80
N ASP A 979 -5.70 -89.85 -106.67
CA ASP A 979 -6.97 -90.02 -105.96
C ASP A 979 -6.83 -89.58 -104.48
N THR A 980 -5.70 -89.89 -103.85
CA THR A 980 -5.37 -89.43 -102.50
C THR A 980 -5.17 -87.90 -102.46
N LEU A 981 -4.58 -87.29 -103.49
CA LEU A 981 -4.39 -85.84 -103.59
C LEU A 981 -5.73 -85.10 -103.76
N GLU A 982 -6.62 -85.60 -104.63
CA GLU A 982 -7.99 -85.12 -104.80
C GLU A 982 -8.79 -85.23 -103.51
N HIS A 983 -8.68 -86.38 -102.83
CA HIS A 983 -9.29 -86.60 -101.54
C HIS A 983 -8.77 -85.61 -100.48
N LEU A 984 -7.46 -85.37 -100.43
CA LEU A 984 -6.86 -84.40 -99.51
C LEU A 984 -7.39 -82.97 -99.76
N VAL A 985 -7.49 -82.51 -101.01
CA VAL A 985 -8.05 -81.17 -101.31
C VAL A 985 -9.53 -81.10 -100.90
N THR A 986 -10.27 -82.19 -101.08
CA THR A 986 -11.67 -82.29 -100.67
C THR A 986 -11.79 -82.23 -99.14
N GLU A 987 -10.96 -82.99 -98.40
CA GLU A 987 -10.89 -82.90 -96.93
C GLU A 987 -10.48 -81.51 -96.44
N LEU A 988 -9.51 -80.88 -97.11
CA LEU A 988 -9.02 -79.54 -96.78
C LEU A 988 -10.08 -78.46 -97.03
N SER A 989 -10.92 -78.62 -98.06
CA SER A 989 -12.06 -77.73 -98.30
C SER A 989 -13.14 -77.82 -97.22
N SER A 990 -13.12 -78.89 -96.42
CA SER A 990 -13.98 -79.08 -95.25
C SER A 990 -13.33 -78.69 -93.92
N CYS A 991 -12.10 -78.17 -93.92
CA CYS A 991 -11.48 -77.66 -92.69
C CYS A 991 -12.10 -76.34 -92.26
N GLY A 992 -12.21 -76.12 -90.95
CA GLY A 992 -12.84 -74.93 -90.34
C GLY A 992 -12.10 -73.60 -90.53
N PHE A 993 -11.19 -73.50 -91.50
CA PHE A 993 -10.47 -72.28 -91.85
C PHE A 993 -10.92 -71.79 -93.23
N ALA A 994 -11.01 -70.47 -93.42
CA ALA A 994 -11.26 -69.86 -94.72
C ALA A 994 -9.99 -69.88 -95.59
N LEU A 995 -9.60 -71.08 -96.03
CA LEU A 995 -8.42 -71.32 -96.86
C LEU A 995 -8.72 -70.96 -98.31
N ASP A 996 -7.83 -70.20 -98.95
CA ASP A 996 -7.82 -70.06 -100.40
C ASP A 996 -7.15 -71.30 -101.02
N LEU A 997 -7.98 -72.22 -101.52
CA LEU A 997 -7.58 -73.48 -102.14
C LEU A 997 -7.55 -73.42 -103.67
N SER A 998 -7.76 -72.24 -104.28
CA SER A 998 -7.81 -72.08 -105.73
C SER A 998 -6.53 -72.60 -106.41
N GLN A 999 -5.37 -72.21 -105.88
CA GLN A 999 -4.06 -72.66 -106.37
C GLN A 999 -3.87 -74.17 -106.20
N HIS A 1000 -4.42 -74.77 -105.15
CA HIS A 1000 -4.30 -76.19 -104.87
C HIS A 1000 -5.19 -77.01 -105.78
N GLN A 1001 -6.42 -76.57 -106.02
CA GLN A 1001 -7.36 -77.17 -106.97
C GLN A 1001 -6.82 -77.10 -108.41
N ASP A 1002 -6.35 -75.93 -108.83
CA ASP A 1002 -5.69 -75.77 -110.14
C ASP A 1002 -4.50 -76.73 -110.26
N ARG A 1003 -3.74 -76.91 -109.18
CA ARG A 1003 -2.58 -77.81 -109.17
C ARG A 1003 -2.98 -79.28 -109.28
N VAL A 1004 -4.07 -79.71 -108.64
CA VAL A 1004 -4.59 -81.08 -108.82
C VAL A 1004 -5.14 -81.29 -110.22
N GLN A 1005 -5.89 -80.34 -110.77
CA GLN A 1005 -6.48 -80.47 -112.11
C GLN A 1005 -5.43 -80.50 -113.24
N ASN A 1006 -4.26 -79.90 -113.01
CA ASN A 1006 -3.13 -79.95 -113.94
C ASN A 1006 -2.35 -81.27 -113.90
N LEU A 1007 -2.40 -82.00 -112.76
CA LEU A 1007 -1.77 -83.30 -112.59
C LEU A 1007 -2.67 -84.40 -113.16
#